data_AF-A0A5D2HGA9-F1
#
_entry.id   AF-A0A5D2HGA9-F1
#
_cell.length_a   1.000
_cell.length_b   1.000
_cell.length_c   1.000
_cell.angle_alpha   90.00
_cell.angle_beta   90.00
_cell.angle_gamma   90.00
#
_symmetry.space_group_name_H-M   'P 1'
#
loop_
_entity.id
_entity.type
_entity.pdbx_description
1 polymer ?
#
loop_
_entity_poly.entity_id
_entity_poly.type
_entity_poly.pdbx_seq_one_letter_code
_entity_poly.pdbx_strand_id
1 'polypeptide(L)'
;MEEEGSKQVIYLYGDLDLTIIEARKLPNMDLVSNHLRKCLTCETCKTPSQAAAAPEPGEVGKVHHHHKIMTSDPYVTVTVPQSTLARTRVLKSAENPKWNERFIIPMAHPLTELEINVKDDDLLGVEVIGTTKFLAKKIATGERITGWFPLIGSSGKPPKPTTAIYIDMKFTPCEENPLYKQSLASDPEQGGVRHTYFPMRKGNKVTLYQDAHVPDGMLPKIELDDGKVFNQGKCWEDLCYAISEAHHMIYIAGWSVFHKVKLVREPTRPLPRGGDLNLGELLKYKSEEGVRVLLLVWDDKTSDKFGIRKVGVMKTHDEETLKFFKHSSVMCVLAGRYAASKLGYFKQKVVGSMFTHHQKFALVDTQAAGNNRKITAFVGGIDLCDGRYDTPEHRILHDLDTIFKDDFHNPTFSAGIKAPRQPWHDLHTRIEGPAAYDVLINFEQRWRESTKWKDFCLLCAGKMPSNDDALIRIERISWILSPPLAVTDHGTTIIPEDDPKLHVLSIDDRDNWDVQIFRSIDSGSVKGFPRPMGKPENQNLLVSKNVVIEKSIQTAYIQAIRSAQHYIYIENQYFLGSSYAWPSYKDAGADHLIPMELALKVASKIRARERFAVYVVIPLWPEGDTKSLSVQEILYWQSQTMQMMYDIVARELKSMQITDSHPQDYLNFYCLGKREEVTPEMLGGNGTSVSDSAKFGRFMIYVHAKGMVIDDEYVIVGSANINQRSMAGTKDSELAMAAYQPHYTWAEKKKHPRGQVYGYRMSLCAEHLGELNKCFEEPETLECVKTVNTIAEDNWKKFTDTDYSALQGHLMRYPLEVDIDGKVKPLPGYENFPDVGGKVIGTHSVKLPDILTT
;
A
#
# COMPACT_ATOMS: atom_id res chain seq x y z
N MET A 1 -11.67 -25.98 -42.70
CA MET A 1 -10.90 -24.72 -42.79
C MET A 1 -11.76 -23.66 -42.14
N GLU A 2 -11.71 -23.59 -40.81
CA GLU A 2 -12.25 -22.46 -40.06
C GLU A 2 -11.12 -21.44 -39.92
N GLU A 3 -11.44 -20.18 -40.17
CA GLU A 3 -10.51 -19.06 -40.27
C GLU A 3 -9.57 -18.99 -39.06
N GLU A 4 -8.26 -18.93 -39.34
CA GLU A 4 -7.25 -18.42 -38.42
C GLU A 4 -7.56 -16.94 -38.13
N GLY A 5 -8.49 -16.70 -37.20
CA GLY A 5 -8.79 -15.36 -36.71
C GLY A 5 -7.51 -14.72 -36.20
N SER A 6 -7.15 -13.56 -36.75
CA SER A 6 -5.93 -12.86 -36.37
C SER A 6 -5.89 -12.68 -34.85
N LYS A 7 -4.73 -13.01 -34.24
CA LYS A 7 -4.49 -12.87 -32.80
C LYS A 7 -4.37 -11.39 -32.44
N GLN A 8 -5.50 -10.69 -32.43
CA GLN A 8 -5.59 -9.29 -32.04
C GLN A 8 -5.48 -9.16 -30.52
N VAL A 9 -4.58 -8.30 -30.05
CA VAL A 9 -4.47 -7.92 -28.64
C VAL A 9 -5.68 -7.05 -28.29
N ILE A 10 -6.41 -7.41 -27.23
CA ILE A 10 -7.49 -6.58 -26.68
C ILE A 10 -7.25 -6.34 -25.19
N TYR A 11 -7.80 -5.24 -24.67
CA TYR A 11 -7.80 -4.96 -23.24
C TYR A 11 -9.02 -5.64 -22.61
N LEU A 12 -8.81 -6.65 -21.77
CA LEU A 12 -9.87 -7.11 -20.88
C LEU A 12 -9.90 -6.21 -19.65
N TYR A 13 -10.86 -5.29 -19.64
CA TYR A 13 -11.09 -4.34 -18.56
C TYR A 13 -12.41 -4.64 -17.83
N GLY A 14 -12.33 -5.16 -16.62
CA GLY A 14 -13.50 -5.60 -15.85
C GLY A 14 -13.18 -6.69 -14.84
N ASP A 15 -14.17 -7.53 -14.50
CA ASP A 15 -14.02 -8.62 -13.54
C ASP A 15 -14.19 -9.98 -14.19
N LEU A 16 -13.25 -10.88 -13.92
CA LEU A 16 -13.35 -12.29 -14.28
C LEU A 16 -13.71 -13.11 -13.04
N ASP A 17 -14.97 -13.55 -12.99
CA ASP A 17 -15.42 -14.54 -12.02
C ASP A 17 -15.04 -15.94 -12.52
N LEU A 18 -14.14 -16.60 -11.83
CA LEU A 18 -13.57 -17.89 -12.24
C LEU A 18 -13.64 -18.88 -11.07
N THR A 19 -14.29 -20.01 -11.30
CA THR A 19 -14.26 -21.17 -10.41
C THR A 19 -13.43 -22.30 -11.01
N ILE A 20 -12.38 -22.69 -10.30
CA ILE A 20 -11.55 -23.85 -10.62
C ILE A 20 -12.06 -25.03 -9.80
N ILE A 21 -12.69 -25.99 -10.48
CA ILE A 21 -13.51 -27.02 -9.82
C ILE A 21 -12.67 -28.28 -9.60
N GLU A 22 -12.26 -28.96 -10.67
CA GLU A 22 -11.49 -30.20 -10.60
C GLU A 22 -10.65 -30.47 -11.85
N ALA A 23 -9.66 -31.34 -11.74
CA ALA A 23 -8.95 -31.91 -12.88
C ALA A 23 -8.99 -33.44 -12.81
N ARG A 24 -8.81 -34.09 -13.96
CA ARG A 24 -8.85 -35.56 -14.05
C ARG A 24 -7.63 -36.14 -14.75
N LYS A 25 -7.24 -37.34 -14.30
CA LYS A 25 -6.17 -38.17 -14.88
C LYS A 25 -4.87 -37.38 -15.06
N LEU A 26 -4.40 -36.72 -14.01
CA LEU A 26 -3.08 -36.09 -14.03
C LEU A 26 -1.99 -37.18 -14.05
N PRO A 27 -0.85 -36.97 -14.74
CA PRO A 27 0.31 -37.86 -14.64
C PRO A 27 0.92 -37.77 -13.24
N ASN A 28 1.59 -38.85 -12.80
CA ASN A 28 2.36 -38.84 -11.58
C ASN A 28 3.78 -38.31 -11.89
N MET A 29 4.07 -37.06 -11.51
CA MET A 29 5.37 -36.43 -11.79
C MET A 29 6.45 -36.78 -10.75
N ASP A 30 6.06 -37.18 -9.52
CA ASP A 30 6.99 -37.62 -8.46
C ASP A 30 7.88 -38.80 -8.87
N LEU A 31 7.41 -39.66 -9.78
CA LEU A 31 8.19 -40.79 -10.28
C LEU A 31 9.32 -40.35 -11.24
N VAL A 32 9.10 -39.26 -11.98
CA VAL A 32 10.07 -38.70 -12.94
C VAL A 32 11.19 -37.99 -12.19
N SER A 33 10.86 -37.21 -11.16
CA SER A 33 11.86 -36.54 -10.29
C SER A 33 12.70 -37.55 -9.51
N ASN A 34 12.11 -38.65 -9.04
CA ASN A 34 12.82 -39.75 -8.39
C ASN A 34 13.75 -40.54 -9.35
N HIS A 35 13.42 -40.65 -10.64
CA HIS A 35 14.31 -41.25 -11.64
C HIS A 35 15.55 -40.38 -11.92
N LEU A 36 15.38 -39.05 -12.01
CA LEU A 36 16.52 -38.11 -12.12
C LEU A 36 17.43 -38.19 -10.87
N ARG A 37 16.84 -38.36 -9.68
CA ARG A 37 17.57 -38.52 -8.41
C ARG A 37 18.49 -39.74 -8.38
N LYS A 38 18.09 -40.83 -9.05
CA LYS A 38 18.92 -42.05 -9.21
C LYS A 38 20.02 -41.88 -10.26
N CYS A 39 19.80 -41.13 -11.34
CA CYS A 39 20.83 -40.90 -12.36
C CYS A 39 21.94 -39.93 -11.92
N LEU A 40 21.67 -39.01 -10.99
CA LEU A 40 22.67 -38.10 -10.42
C LEU A 40 23.48 -38.73 -9.28
N THR A 41 23.15 -39.95 -8.86
CA THR A 41 23.87 -40.73 -7.84
C THR A 41 24.48 -41.99 -8.45
N CYS A 42 25.27 -41.84 -9.52
CA CYS A 42 26.09 -42.93 -10.05
C CYS A 42 27.32 -43.17 -9.15
N GLU A 43 27.22 -44.23 -8.35
CA GLU A 43 28.25 -45.21 -7.95
C GLU A 43 29.72 -44.74 -7.82
N THR A 44 30.20 -44.69 -6.57
CA THR A 44 31.60 -45.02 -6.27
C THR A 44 31.67 -46.51 -5.92
N CYS A 45 32.35 -47.27 -6.79
CA CYS A 45 32.67 -48.68 -6.59
C CYS A 45 33.28 -48.94 -5.21
N LYS A 46 32.71 -49.87 -4.44
CA LYS A 46 33.42 -50.55 -3.36
C LYS A 46 33.30 -52.06 -3.52
N THR A 47 34.47 -52.68 -3.44
CA THR A 47 34.81 -54.09 -3.64
C THR A 47 34.19 -55.03 -2.60
N PRO A 48 34.10 -56.34 -2.91
CA PRO A 48 33.50 -57.33 -2.02
C PRO A 48 34.53 -57.85 -1.01
N SER A 49 34.13 -57.99 0.25
CA SER A 49 34.81 -58.89 1.18
C SER A 49 33.82 -59.86 1.80
N GLN A 50 34.17 -61.13 1.70
CA GLN A 50 33.46 -62.30 2.19
C GLN A 50 33.57 -62.40 3.72
N ALA A 51 32.49 -62.83 4.38
CA ALA A 51 32.58 -63.79 5.47
C ALA A 51 31.20 -64.45 5.69
N ALA A 52 31.23 -65.78 5.76
CA ALA A 52 30.10 -66.68 5.81
C ALA A 52 29.52 -66.84 7.23
N ALA A 53 28.21 -67.09 7.31
CA ALA A 53 27.59 -68.03 8.25
C ALA A 53 26.11 -68.27 7.86
N ALA A 54 25.70 -69.54 7.85
CA ALA A 54 24.32 -70.02 7.75
C ALA A 54 24.13 -71.10 8.84
N PRO A 55 22.92 -71.63 9.06
CA PRO A 55 21.64 -70.99 9.40
C PRO A 55 21.12 -71.55 10.74
N GLU A 56 19.96 -71.09 11.26
CA GLU A 56 18.95 -71.89 12.00
C GLU A 56 17.74 -71.00 12.42
N PRO A 57 16.53 -71.58 12.62
CA PRO A 57 15.25 -70.95 12.30
C PRO A 57 14.44 -70.49 13.51
N GLY A 58 13.62 -69.45 13.34
CA GLY A 58 12.63 -69.04 14.34
C GLY A 58 11.64 -68.02 13.79
N GLU A 59 10.36 -68.39 13.75
CA GLU A 59 9.20 -67.64 13.26
C GLU A 59 9.08 -66.23 13.86
N VAL A 60 8.92 -65.20 13.02
CA VAL A 60 8.16 -63.97 13.39
C VAL A 60 7.51 -63.39 12.13
N GLY A 61 6.23 -63.03 12.26
CA GLY A 61 5.29 -62.71 11.19
C GLY A 61 5.71 -61.60 10.21
N LYS A 62 5.24 -61.77 8.96
CA LYS A 62 5.28 -60.78 7.89
C LYS A 62 4.47 -59.54 8.29
N VAL A 63 5.16 -58.47 8.67
CA VAL A 63 4.60 -57.12 8.61
C VAL A 63 4.70 -56.66 7.15
N HIS A 64 3.57 -56.61 6.46
CA HIS A 64 3.47 -55.96 5.15
C HIS A 64 3.68 -54.46 5.32
N HIS A 65 4.86 -53.95 4.98
CA HIS A 65 5.06 -52.53 4.72
C HIS A 65 4.34 -52.16 3.42
N HIS A 66 3.16 -51.56 3.52
CA HIS A 66 2.56 -50.84 2.39
C HIS A 66 3.44 -49.63 2.06
N HIS A 67 4.16 -49.68 0.95
CA HIS A 67 4.71 -48.49 0.32
C HIS A 67 3.54 -47.60 -0.11
N LYS A 68 3.37 -46.46 0.57
CA LYS A 68 2.43 -45.41 0.18
C LYS A 68 2.94 -44.83 -1.16
N ILE A 69 2.22 -45.11 -2.25
CA ILE A 69 2.52 -44.54 -3.56
C ILE A 69 2.39 -43.02 -3.43
N MET A 70 3.49 -42.28 -3.55
CA MET A 70 3.48 -40.82 -3.67
C MET A 70 3.04 -40.46 -5.08
N THR A 71 2.06 -39.56 -5.18
CA THR A 71 1.55 -39.01 -6.44
C THR A 71 1.68 -37.50 -6.39
N SER A 72 1.65 -36.84 -7.57
CA SER A 72 1.69 -35.38 -7.73
C SER A 72 0.86 -34.61 -6.69
N ASP A 73 1.38 -33.45 -6.28
CA ASP A 73 0.80 -32.43 -5.41
C ASP A 73 0.28 -31.23 -6.27
N PRO A 74 -0.84 -31.40 -7.02
CA PRO A 74 -1.22 -30.42 -8.03
C PRO A 74 -1.82 -29.13 -7.47
N TYR A 75 -1.59 -28.05 -8.22
CA TYR A 75 -2.27 -26.77 -8.08
C TYR A 75 -2.46 -26.11 -9.46
N VAL A 76 -3.26 -25.03 -9.49
CA VAL A 76 -3.60 -24.31 -10.72
C VAL A 76 -3.13 -22.87 -10.60
N THR A 77 -2.62 -22.31 -11.69
CA THR A 77 -2.34 -20.87 -11.82
C THR A 77 -3.03 -20.30 -13.05
N VAL A 78 -3.66 -19.15 -12.88
CA VAL A 78 -4.20 -18.33 -13.95
C VAL A 78 -3.17 -17.27 -14.28
N THR A 79 -2.72 -17.23 -15.53
CA THR A 79 -1.60 -16.39 -15.94
C THR A 79 -1.96 -15.57 -17.18
N VAL A 80 -1.55 -14.32 -17.15
CA VAL A 80 -1.37 -13.48 -18.33
C VAL A 80 0.12 -13.46 -18.67
N PRO A 81 0.53 -12.93 -19.84
CA PRO A 81 1.94 -12.66 -20.08
C PRO A 81 2.56 -11.94 -18.87
N GLN A 82 3.72 -12.43 -18.42
CA GLN A 82 4.52 -11.86 -17.32
C GLN A 82 3.94 -11.92 -15.89
N SER A 83 2.65 -12.24 -15.69
CA SER A 83 2.04 -12.22 -14.34
C SER A 83 1.12 -13.41 -14.02
N THR A 84 1.05 -13.77 -12.73
CA THR A 84 0.09 -14.74 -12.19
C THR A 84 -1.03 -14.01 -11.49
N LEU A 85 -2.25 -14.14 -12.00
CA LEU A 85 -3.44 -13.42 -11.50
C LEU A 85 -4.13 -14.15 -10.35
N ALA A 86 -4.13 -15.49 -10.39
CA ALA A 86 -4.72 -16.31 -9.35
C ALA A 86 -3.97 -17.65 -9.22
N ARG A 87 -4.02 -18.23 -8.02
CA ARG A 87 -3.43 -19.52 -7.70
C ARG A 87 -4.32 -20.27 -6.72
N THR A 88 -4.58 -21.55 -6.98
CA THR A 88 -5.28 -22.43 -6.05
C THR A 88 -4.37 -23.01 -4.98
N ARG A 89 -4.96 -23.61 -3.93
CA ARG A 89 -4.18 -24.37 -2.95
C ARG A 89 -3.54 -25.61 -3.56
N VAL A 90 -2.43 -26.03 -2.98
CA VAL A 90 -1.75 -27.28 -3.32
C VAL A 90 -2.49 -28.43 -2.65
N LEU A 91 -2.94 -29.41 -3.45
CA LEU A 91 -3.59 -30.61 -2.94
C LEU A 91 -2.60 -31.76 -2.93
N LYS A 92 -2.36 -32.34 -1.75
CA LYS A 92 -1.35 -33.39 -1.60
C LYS A 92 -1.83 -34.72 -2.18
N SER A 93 -0.96 -35.36 -2.96
CA SER A 93 -1.12 -36.70 -3.50
C SER A 93 -2.48 -36.94 -4.17
N ALA A 94 -2.78 -36.14 -5.20
CA ALA A 94 -4.08 -36.13 -5.87
C ALA A 94 -3.96 -36.28 -7.39
N GLU A 95 -4.34 -37.44 -7.94
CA GLU A 95 -4.42 -37.65 -9.40
C GLU A 95 -5.67 -37.01 -10.04
N ASN A 96 -6.75 -36.89 -9.26
CA ASN A 96 -8.02 -36.26 -9.65
C ASN A 96 -8.38 -35.16 -8.63
N PRO A 97 -7.60 -34.06 -8.61
CA PRO A 97 -7.76 -33.00 -7.62
C PRO A 97 -9.11 -32.28 -7.75
N LYS A 98 -9.71 -31.95 -6.60
CA LYS A 98 -10.92 -31.11 -6.50
C LYS A 98 -10.62 -29.87 -5.65
N TRP A 99 -10.49 -28.72 -6.30
CA TRP A 99 -10.20 -27.46 -5.62
C TRP A 99 -11.49 -26.80 -5.13
N ASN A 100 -12.49 -26.65 -6.01
CA ASN A 100 -13.72 -25.89 -5.75
C ASN A 100 -13.40 -24.48 -5.22
N GLU A 101 -12.45 -23.80 -5.86
CA GLU A 101 -12.00 -22.47 -5.46
C GLU A 101 -12.49 -21.43 -6.47
N ARG A 102 -13.15 -20.39 -5.96
CA ARG A 102 -13.67 -19.26 -6.75
C ARG A 102 -12.78 -18.04 -6.56
N PHE A 103 -12.49 -17.36 -7.66
CA PHE A 103 -11.69 -16.15 -7.72
C PHE A 103 -12.50 -15.07 -8.44
N ILE A 104 -12.48 -13.85 -7.89
CA ILE A 104 -12.93 -12.65 -8.60
C ILE A 104 -11.66 -11.90 -8.94
N ILE A 105 -11.27 -11.96 -10.22
CA ILE A 105 -9.99 -11.46 -10.70
C ILE A 105 -10.24 -10.11 -11.41
N PRO A 106 -9.75 -8.99 -10.88
CA PRO A 106 -9.79 -7.73 -11.61
C PRO A 106 -8.85 -7.82 -12.82
N MET A 107 -9.42 -7.62 -14.00
CA MET A 107 -8.71 -7.62 -15.27
C MET A 107 -8.51 -6.19 -15.76
N ALA A 108 -7.26 -5.85 -16.10
CA ALA A 108 -6.88 -4.62 -16.78
C ALA A 108 -5.73 -4.88 -17.76
N HIS A 109 -5.73 -6.05 -18.41
CA HIS A 109 -4.56 -6.54 -19.14
C HIS A 109 -4.76 -6.46 -20.65
N PRO A 110 -3.72 -6.14 -21.44
CA PRO A 110 -3.70 -6.41 -22.86
C PRO A 110 -3.37 -7.89 -23.10
N LEU A 111 -4.28 -8.65 -23.72
CA LEU A 111 -4.07 -10.07 -23.98
C LEU A 111 -4.64 -10.54 -25.32
N THR A 112 -4.02 -11.59 -25.84
CA THR A 112 -4.54 -12.41 -26.95
C THR A 112 -5.22 -13.67 -26.41
N GLU A 113 -4.63 -14.29 -25.38
CA GLU A 113 -5.07 -15.52 -24.75
C GLU A 113 -4.88 -15.42 -23.22
N LEU A 114 -5.81 -15.99 -22.45
CA LEU A 114 -5.67 -16.24 -21.02
C LEU A 114 -5.23 -17.70 -20.83
N GLU A 115 -4.21 -17.92 -20.01
CA GLU A 115 -3.67 -19.26 -19.76
C GLU A 115 -4.03 -19.77 -18.36
N ILE A 116 -4.53 -21.01 -18.30
CA ILE A 116 -4.75 -21.73 -17.04
C ILE A 116 -3.82 -22.94 -17.04
N ASN A 117 -2.89 -22.95 -16.10
CA ASN A 117 -1.81 -23.93 -16.00
C ASN A 117 -2.04 -24.82 -14.78
N VAL A 118 -2.05 -26.14 -14.98
CA VAL A 118 -1.97 -27.12 -13.89
C VAL A 118 -0.50 -27.47 -13.67
N LYS A 119 -0.04 -27.38 -12.44
CA LYS A 119 1.37 -27.51 -12.05
C LYS A 119 1.51 -28.45 -10.86
N ASP A 120 2.69 -29.03 -10.71
CA ASP A 120 3.07 -29.84 -9.55
C ASP A 120 4.00 -29.04 -8.60
N ASP A 121 3.80 -29.18 -7.28
CA ASP A 121 4.57 -28.46 -6.24
C ASP A 121 5.70 -29.33 -5.66
N ASP A 122 6.70 -29.66 -6.49
CA ASP A 122 7.85 -30.47 -6.09
C ASP A 122 8.95 -29.67 -5.36
N LEU A 123 9.67 -30.33 -4.45
CA LEU A 123 10.76 -29.76 -3.64
C LEU A 123 11.94 -29.17 -4.45
N LEU A 124 12.10 -29.57 -5.72
CA LEU A 124 13.24 -29.20 -6.58
C LEU A 124 12.87 -28.24 -7.74
N GLY A 125 11.59 -27.89 -7.91
CA GLY A 125 11.16 -26.96 -8.96
C GLY A 125 9.70 -27.19 -9.36
N VAL A 126 9.04 -26.12 -9.80
CA VAL A 126 7.66 -26.16 -10.30
C VAL A 126 7.63 -26.75 -11.70
N GLU A 127 6.93 -27.86 -11.90
CA GLU A 127 6.75 -28.49 -13.22
C GLU A 127 5.32 -28.27 -13.75
N VAL A 128 5.17 -27.85 -15.01
CA VAL A 128 3.86 -27.65 -15.63
C VAL A 128 3.36 -29.00 -16.16
N ILE A 129 2.26 -29.48 -15.61
CA ILE A 129 1.60 -30.71 -16.03
C ILE A 129 0.89 -30.50 -17.38
N GLY A 130 0.19 -29.37 -17.52
CA GLY A 130 -0.41 -28.97 -18.79
C GLY A 130 -1.17 -27.65 -18.70
N THR A 131 -1.46 -27.09 -19.86
CA THR A 131 -2.05 -25.75 -20.02
C THR A 131 -3.31 -25.83 -20.86
N THR A 132 -4.33 -25.06 -20.49
CA THR A 132 -5.46 -24.71 -21.37
C THR A 132 -5.44 -23.21 -21.64
N LYS A 133 -5.82 -22.81 -22.86
CA LYS A 133 -5.79 -21.42 -23.32
C LYS A 133 -7.16 -20.97 -23.82
N PHE A 134 -7.51 -19.73 -23.52
CA PHE A 134 -8.78 -19.13 -23.91
C PHE A 134 -8.53 -17.83 -24.66
N LEU A 135 -9.06 -17.70 -25.88
CA LEU A 135 -8.95 -16.46 -26.65
C LEU A 135 -9.59 -15.30 -25.90
N ALA A 136 -8.85 -14.20 -25.77
CA ALA A 136 -9.31 -12.98 -25.11
C ALA A 136 -10.62 -12.48 -25.72
N LYS A 137 -10.72 -12.49 -27.06
CA LYS A 137 -11.94 -12.10 -27.79
C LYS A 137 -13.16 -12.91 -27.39
N LYS A 138 -13.00 -14.20 -27.10
CA LYS A 138 -14.10 -15.06 -26.62
C LYS A 138 -14.50 -14.68 -25.19
N ILE A 139 -13.53 -14.43 -24.31
CA ILE A 139 -13.78 -13.99 -22.93
C ILE A 139 -14.51 -12.63 -22.93
N ALA A 140 -14.10 -11.70 -23.79
CA ALA A 140 -14.66 -10.36 -23.90
C ALA A 140 -16.15 -10.33 -24.30
N THR A 141 -16.69 -11.41 -24.88
CA THR A 141 -18.14 -11.50 -25.21
C THR A 141 -19.03 -11.49 -23.97
N GLY A 142 -18.49 -11.80 -22.79
CA GLY A 142 -19.26 -11.95 -21.55
C GLY A 142 -20.07 -13.25 -21.47
N GLU A 143 -20.01 -14.11 -22.50
CA GLU A 143 -20.63 -15.44 -22.47
C GLU A 143 -19.98 -16.30 -21.39
N ARG A 144 -20.81 -17.10 -20.70
CA ARG A 144 -20.33 -18.02 -19.67
C ARG A 144 -19.57 -19.18 -20.33
N ILE A 145 -18.33 -19.40 -19.90
CA ILE A 145 -17.47 -20.48 -20.39
C ILE A 145 -17.37 -21.53 -19.29
N THR A 146 -18.03 -22.67 -19.49
CA THR A 146 -18.04 -23.78 -18.53
C THR A 146 -17.85 -25.12 -19.24
N GLY A 147 -17.12 -26.04 -18.61
CA GLY A 147 -16.93 -27.38 -19.17
C GLY A 147 -15.55 -27.98 -18.88
N TRP A 148 -15.32 -29.16 -19.48
CA TRP A 148 -14.03 -29.83 -19.47
C TRP A 148 -13.16 -29.33 -20.62
N PHE A 149 -11.97 -28.83 -20.30
CA PHE A 149 -11.00 -28.35 -21.27
C PHE A 149 -9.74 -29.22 -21.23
N PRO A 150 -9.25 -29.68 -22.40
CA PRO A 150 -8.06 -30.53 -22.45
C PRO A 150 -6.82 -29.76 -21.94
N LEU A 151 -6.00 -30.43 -21.13
CA LEU A 151 -4.71 -29.90 -20.72
C LEU A 151 -3.65 -30.34 -21.71
N ILE A 152 -2.97 -29.38 -22.32
CA ILE A 152 -1.92 -29.63 -23.32
C ILE A 152 -0.57 -29.57 -22.62
N GLY A 153 0.21 -30.66 -22.68
CA GLY A 153 1.57 -30.71 -22.15
C GLY A 153 2.59 -30.08 -23.09
N SER A 154 3.86 -30.07 -22.69
CA SER A 154 4.98 -29.50 -23.46
C SER A 154 5.16 -30.12 -24.85
N SER A 155 4.69 -31.35 -25.07
CA SER A 155 4.72 -32.07 -26.35
C SER A 155 3.65 -31.60 -27.36
N GLY A 156 2.82 -30.62 -26.99
CA GLY A 156 1.68 -30.18 -27.81
C GLY A 156 0.49 -31.15 -27.80
N LYS A 157 0.52 -32.17 -26.94
CA LYS A 157 -0.56 -33.17 -26.77
C LYS A 157 -0.91 -33.33 -25.28
N PRO A 158 -2.10 -33.86 -24.96
CA PRO A 158 -2.45 -34.17 -23.57
C PRO A 158 -1.50 -35.20 -22.93
N PRO A 159 -1.10 -35.01 -21.65
CA PRO A 159 -0.19 -35.93 -20.96
C PRO A 159 -0.69 -37.39 -20.88
N LYS A 160 -2.00 -37.58 -20.61
CA LYS A 160 -2.71 -38.85 -20.79
C LYS A 160 -3.94 -38.61 -21.68
N PRO A 161 -4.47 -39.64 -22.36
CA PRO A 161 -5.76 -39.53 -23.05
C PRO A 161 -6.83 -39.06 -22.06
N THR A 162 -7.57 -38.00 -22.41
CA THR A 162 -8.65 -37.37 -21.62
C THR A 162 -8.22 -36.54 -20.39
N THR A 163 -6.92 -36.28 -20.18
CA THR A 163 -6.45 -35.31 -19.16
C THR A 163 -7.04 -33.93 -19.44
N ALA A 164 -7.78 -33.40 -18.48
CA ALA A 164 -8.57 -32.18 -18.63
C ALA A 164 -8.82 -31.50 -17.29
N ILE A 165 -9.16 -30.21 -17.35
CA ILE A 165 -9.59 -29.38 -16.22
C ILE A 165 -11.04 -28.95 -16.42
N TYR A 166 -11.83 -28.99 -15.36
CA TYR A 166 -13.20 -28.48 -15.32
C TYR A 166 -13.21 -27.10 -14.67
N ILE A 167 -13.64 -26.10 -15.43
CA ILE A 167 -13.75 -24.71 -14.96
C ILE A 167 -15.12 -24.14 -15.29
N ASP A 168 -15.46 -23.06 -14.59
CA ASP A 168 -16.59 -22.20 -14.88
C ASP A 168 -16.13 -20.75 -14.76
N MET A 169 -16.26 -19.96 -15.83
CA MET A 169 -15.88 -18.56 -15.79
C MET A 169 -16.81 -17.65 -16.57
N LYS A 170 -16.95 -16.41 -16.08
CA LYS A 170 -17.68 -15.34 -16.73
C LYS A 170 -16.92 -14.02 -16.55
N PHE A 171 -16.74 -13.30 -17.64
CA PHE A 171 -16.18 -11.96 -17.62
C PHE A 171 -17.31 -10.92 -17.66
N THR A 172 -17.19 -9.89 -16.84
CA THR A 172 -18.12 -8.75 -16.84
C THR A 172 -17.30 -7.49 -17.14
N PRO A 173 -17.50 -6.83 -18.29
CA PRO A 173 -16.84 -5.57 -18.60
C PRO A 173 -17.10 -4.52 -17.52
N CYS A 174 -16.12 -3.64 -17.28
CA CYS A 174 -16.20 -2.62 -16.23
C CYS A 174 -17.42 -1.70 -16.43
N GLU A 175 -17.68 -1.26 -17.66
CA GLU A 175 -18.79 -0.35 -18.00
C GLU A 175 -20.18 -1.03 -17.87
N GLU A 176 -20.23 -2.36 -17.98
CA GLU A 176 -21.46 -3.13 -17.84
C GLU A 176 -21.73 -3.57 -16.40
N ASN A 177 -20.69 -3.63 -15.57
CA ASN A 177 -20.78 -4.07 -14.18
C ASN A 177 -21.58 -3.06 -13.35
N PRO A 178 -22.76 -3.45 -12.80
CA PRO A 178 -23.60 -2.55 -12.00
C PRO A 178 -22.87 -1.92 -10.81
N LEU A 179 -21.86 -2.60 -10.25
CA LEU A 179 -21.05 -2.13 -9.12
C LEU A 179 -20.29 -0.83 -9.44
N TYR A 180 -19.95 -0.60 -10.71
CA TYR A 180 -19.15 0.54 -11.15
C TYR A 180 -19.97 1.63 -11.85
N LYS A 181 -21.29 1.45 -11.98
CA LYS A 181 -22.20 2.44 -12.58
C LYS A 181 -22.56 3.58 -11.63
N GLN A 182 -22.33 3.38 -10.34
CA GLN A 182 -22.52 4.36 -9.29
C GLN A 182 -21.24 4.46 -8.48
N SER A 183 -21.13 5.52 -7.68
CA SER A 183 -20.01 5.68 -6.77
C SER A 183 -20.04 4.62 -5.66
N LEU A 184 -18.88 4.34 -5.06
CA LEU A 184 -18.77 3.36 -3.97
C LEU A 184 -19.66 3.73 -2.77
N ALA A 185 -19.76 5.02 -2.46
CA ALA A 185 -20.58 5.53 -1.36
C ALA A 185 -22.10 5.35 -1.61
N SER A 186 -22.49 5.12 -2.86
CA SER A 186 -23.89 4.99 -3.29
C SER A 186 -24.31 3.53 -3.51
N ASP A 187 -23.42 2.55 -3.30
CA ASP A 187 -23.75 1.12 -3.48
C ASP A 187 -24.82 0.69 -2.46
N PRO A 188 -26.06 0.34 -2.89
CA PRO A 188 -27.19 0.08 -2.01
C PRO A 188 -27.06 -1.22 -1.20
N GLU A 189 -26.18 -2.15 -1.60
CA GLU A 189 -26.03 -3.44 -0.90
C GLU A 189 -25.01 -3.38 0.25
N GLN A 190 -23.90 -2.67 0.05
CA GLN A 190 -22.74 -2.75 0.96
C GLN A 190 -22.13 -1.39 1.31
N GLY A 191 -22.39 -0.34 0.52
CA GLY A 191 -21.88 1.02 0.74
C GLY A 191 -20.36 1.11 0.81
N GLY A 192 -19.60 0.17 0.24
CA GLY A 192 -18.16 0.08 0.49
C GLY A 192 -17.44 -0.96 -0.36
N VAL A 193 -16.14 -1.12 -0.11
CA VAL A 193 -15.31 -2.06 -0.88
C VAL A 193 -15.68 -3.49 -0.50
N ARG A 194 -15.98 -4.30 -1.52
CA ARG A 194 -16.36 -5.71 -1.35
C ARG A 194 -15.12 -6.61 -1.26
N HIS A 195 -15.29 -7.79 -0.67
CA HIS A 195 -14.27 -8.84 -0.56
C HIS A 195 -13.01 -8.42 0.21
N THR A 196 -13.20 -7.89 1.41
CA THR A 196 -12.12 -7.44 2.30
C THR A 196 -12.22 -8.09 3.67
N TYR A 197 -11.09 -8.09 4.40
CA TYR A 197 -10.98 -8.74 5.70
C TYR A 197 -11.75 -8.00 6.80
N PHE A 198 -11.67 -6.66 6.81
CA PHE A 198 -12.47 -5.83 7.70
C PHE A 198 -13.69 -5.27 6.96
N PRO A 199 -14.89 -5.38 7.56
CA PRO A 199 -16.11 -4.85 6.95
C PRO A 199 -16.18 -3.33 7.05
N MET A 200 -17.15 -2.73 6.34
CA MET A 200 -17.54 -1.34 6.56
C MET A 200 -18.11 -1.17 7.98
N ARG A 201 -17.74 -0.08 8.65
CA ARG A 201 -18.19 0.30 9.99
C ARG A 201 -18.99 1.59 9.93
N LYS A 202 -20.10 1.68 10.66
CA LYS A 202 -20.95 2.88 10.67
C LYS A 202 -20.82 3.69 11.95
N GLY A 203 -21.39 4.90 11.96
CA GLY A 203 -21.46 5.73 13.18
C GLY A 203 -20.08 6.20 13.69
N ASN A 204 -19.11 6.33 12.79
CA ASN A 204 -17.78 6.84 13.11
C ASN A 204 -17.75 8.37 13.02
N LYS A 205 -16.65 8.93 13.51
CA LYS A 205 -16.20 10.30 13.26
C LYS A 205 -14.77 10.25 12.73
N VAL A 206 -14.52 10.92 11.62
CA VAL A 206 -13.19 11.04 11.01
C VAL A 206 -12.73 12.50 11.07
N THR A 207 -11.46 12.71 11.39
CA THR A 207 -10.77 13.99 11.19
C THR A 207 -9.65 13.76 10.19
N LEU A 208 -9.66 14.51 9.09
CA LEU A 208 -8.63 14.46 8.05
C LEU A 208 -7.57 15.51 8.38
N TYR A 209 -6.30 15.12 8.34
CA TYR A 209 -5.16 15.98 8.62
C TYR A 209 -4.34 16.15 7.35
N GLN A 210 -4.11 17.42 6.99
CA GLN A 210 -3.06 17.84 6.08
C GLN A 210 -1.88 18.28 6.96
N ASP A 211 -0.70 17.74 6.68
CA ASP A 211 0.52 17.89 7.46
C ASP A 211 0.43 17.48 8.93
N ALA A 212 1.54 17.65 9.64
CA ALA A 212 1.62 17.45 11.09
C ALA A 212 0.86 18.54 11.85
N HIS A 213 0.78 19.75 11.30
CA HIS A 213 0.19 20.91 11.98
C HIS A 213 -0.32 21.97 11.00
N VAL A 214 -1.53 22.49 11.21
CA VAL A 214 -2.06 23.65 10.49
C VAL A 214 -2.36 24.77 11.49
N PRO A 215 -1.61 25.89 11.46
CA PRO A 215 -1.87 27.04 12.31
C PRO A 215 -3.24 27.68 12.03
N ASP A 216 -3.85 28.25 13.07
CA ASP A 216 -5.15 28.93 12.94
C ASP A 216 -5.07 30.14 12.02
N GLY A 217 -6.01 30.23 11.08
CA GLY A 217 -6.12 31.34 10.14
C GLY A 217 -5.06 31.36 9.03
N MET A 218 -4.18 30.35 8.95
CA MET A 218 -3.18 30.24 7.87
C MET A 218 -3.83 30.01 6.50
N LEU A 219 -4.88 29.19 6.46
CA LEU A 219 -5.62 28.88 5.24
C LEU A 219 -7.00 29.52 5.23
N PRO A 220 -7.56 29.80 4.04
CA PRO A 220 -8.85 30.46 3.91
C PRO A 220 -9.99 29.60 4.45
N LYS A 221 -11.09 30.28 4.80
CA LYS A 221 -12.34 29.62 5.19
C LYS A 221 -12.96 28.92 3.97
N ILE A 222 -13.39 27.69 4.16
CA ILE A 222 -14.06 26.88 3.13
C ILE A 222 -15.46 26.56 3.62
N GLU A 223 -16.46 27.02 2.87
CA GLU A 223 -17.86 26.76 3.16
C GLU A 223 -18.24 25.34 2.77
N LEU A 224 -18.97 24.68 3.66
CA LEU A 224 -19.56 23.38 3.46
C LEU A 224 -21.07 23.55 3.29
N ASP A 225 -21.73 22.47 2.86
CA ASP A 225 -23.18 22.38 2.90
C ASP A 225 -23.70 22.61 4.35
N ASP A 226 -24.96 23.03 4.46
CA ASP A 226 -25.63 23.34 5.73
C ASP A 226 -25.05 24.55 6.51
N GLY A 227 -24.28 25.42 5.84
CA GLY A 227 -23.71 26.62 6.44
C GLY A 227 -22.55 26.35 7.40
N LYS A 228 -21.98 25.14 7.35
CA LYS A 228 -20.79 24.76 8.13
C LYS A 228 -19.53 25.30 7.45
N VAL A 229 -18.43 25.35 8.20
CA VAL A 229 -17.11 25.71 7.71
C VAL A 229 -16.15 24.56 7.98
N PHE A 230 -15.32 24.22 7.01
CA PHE A 230 -14.27 23.23 7.18
C PHE A 230 -13.23 23.75 8.16
N ASN A 231 -12.85 22.91 9.14
CA ASN A 231 -11.81 23.24 10.11
C ASN A 231 -10.60 22.35 9.85
N GLN A 232 -9.46 22.96 9.57
CA GLN A 232 -8.21 22.23 9.39
C GLN A 232 -7.78 21.58 10.71
N GLY A 233 -7.50 20.28 10.67
CA GLY A 233 -7.04 19.53 11.84
C GLY A 233 -5.56 19.78 12.15
N LYS A 234 -5.15 19.55 13.40
CA LYS A 234 -3.76 19.70 13.86
C LYS A 234 -3.21 18.36 14.33
N CYS A 235 -2.72 17.54 13.40
CA CYS A 235 -2.43 16.12 13.63
C CYS A 235 -1.63 15.83 14.90
N TRP A 236 -0.42 16.37 15.02
CA TRP A 236 0.47 16.07 16.15
C TRP A 236 0.01 16.75 17.45
N GLU A 237 -0.67 17.90 17.35
CA GLU A 237 -1.29 18.53 18.51
C GLU A 237 -2.45 17.68 19.04
N ASP A 238 -3.34 17.20 18.19
CA ASP A 238 -4.41 16.29 18.58
C ASP A 238 -3.88 14.98 19.15
N LEU A 239 -2.82 14.41 18.58
CA LEU A 239 -2.16 13.22 19.11
C LEU A 239 -1.54 13.47 20.48
N CYS A 240 -0.89 14.62 20.68
CA CYS A 240 -0.30 14.99 21.97
C CYS A 240 -1.36 15.05 23.08
N TYR A 241 -2.51 15.66 22.79
CA TYR A 241 -3.64 15.72 23.73
C TYR A 241 -4.21 14.32 23.99
N ALA A 242 -4.42 13.52 22.94
CA ALA A 242 -4.87 12.13 23.01
C ALA A 242 -3.96 11.26 23.90
N ILE A 243 -2.63 11.36 23.74
CA ILE A 243 -1.66 10.64 24.58
C ILE A 243 -1.72 11.14 26.03
N SER A 244 -1.82 12.46 26.22
CA SER A 244 -1.85 13.06 27.55
C SER A 244 -3.10 12.66 28.35
N GLU A 245 -4.25 12.56 27.70
CA GLU A 245 -5.53 12.15 28.32
C GLU A 245 -5.71 10.63 28.46
N ALA A 246 -4.84 9.81 27.87
CA ALA A 246 -4.95 8.36 27.92
C ALA A 246 -4.84 7.84 29.37
N HIS A 247 -5.71 6.91 29.74
CA HIS A 247 -5.78 6.34 31.09
C HIS A 247 -5.37 4.87 31.14
N HIS A 248 -5.45 4.15 30.03
CA HIS A 248 -5.26 2.70 30.02
C HIS A 248 -4.22 2.24 29.00
N MET A 249 -4.25 2.76 27.77
CA MET A 249 -3.41 2.26 26.68
C MET A 249 -2.93 3.33 25.71
N ILE A 250 -1.67 3.20 25.31
CA ILE A 250 -1.05 3.91 24.19
C ILE A 250 -0.27 2.88 23.38
N TYR A 251 -0.78 2.48 22.21
CA TYR A 251 -0.09 1.56 21.30
C TYR A 251 0.35 2.30 20.04
N ILE A 252 1.63 2.21 19.69
CA ILE A 252 2.20 2.90 18.54
C ILE A 252 2.88 1.88 17.64
N ALA A 253 2.62 1.96 16.34
CA ALA A 253 3.38 1.26 15.32
C ALA A 253 3.91 2.26 14.30
N GLY A 254 5.18 2.12 13.93
CA GLY A 254 5.83 3.00 12.97
C GLY A 254 6.95 2.30 12.21
N TRP A 255 7.23 2.79 11.01
CA TRP A 255 8.43 2.42 10.27
C TRP A 255 9.66 2.99 10.99
N SER A 256 9.55 4.20 11.52
CA SER A 256 10.53 4.80 12.42
C SER A 256 9.81 5.56 13.53
N VAL A 257 10.32 5.46 14.75
CA VAL A 257 9.89 6.29 15.88
C VAL A 257 11.14 6.90 16.47
N PHE A 258 11.16 8.23 16.60
CA PHE A 258 12.30 8.93 17.19
C PHE A 258 11.89 9.60 18.50
N HIS A 259 12.44 9.09 19.61
CA HIS A 259 12.05 9.51 20.97
C HIS A 259 12.26 11.00 21.26
N LYS A 260 13.14 11.71 20.53
CA LYS A 260 13.45 13.12 20.79
C LYS A 260 12.48 14.11 20.13
N VAL A 261 11.60 13.66 19.23
CA VAL A 261 10.69 14.59 18.54
C VAL A 261 9.74 15.25 19.53
N LYS A 262 9.43 16.53 19.27
CA LYS A 262 8.38 17.26 19.99
C LYS A 262 7.13 17.32 19.13
N LEU A 263 6.00 16.86 19.67
CA LEU A 263 4.72 16.81 18.96
C LEU A 263 4.14 18.22 18.72
N VAL A 264 4.27 19.12 19.69
CA VAL A 264 3.74 20.49 19.59
C VAL A 264 4.87 21.50 19.62
N ARG A 265 5.06 22.24 18.52
CA ARG A 265 6.07 23.31 18.42
C ARG A 265 5.42 24.69 18.37
N GLU A 266 4.30 24.79 17.66
CA GLU A 266 3.49 26.01 17.54
C GLU A 266 2.09 25.73 18.12
N PRO A 267 1.91 25.83 19.46
CA PRO A 267 0.65 25.47 20.09
C PRO A 267 -0.49 26.41 19.69
N THR A 268 -1.64 25.86 19.30
CA THR A 268 -2.86 26.66 19.05
C THR A 268 -3.80 26.69 20.25
N ARG A 269 -3.53 25.86 21.27
CA ARG A 269 -4.23 25.82 22.56
C ARG A 269 -3.27 25.51 23.71
N PRO A 270 -3.61 25.84 24.98
CA PRO A 270 -2.73 25.64 26.12
C PRO A 270 -2.28 24.18 26.29
N LEU A 271 -0.96 23.93 26.24
CA LEU A 271 -0.41 22.58 26.27
C LEU A 271 -0.97 21.72 27.42
N PRO A 272 -1.29 20.44 27.17
CA PRO A 272 -1.68 19.53 28.22
C PRO A 272 -0.48 19.23 29.12
N ARG A 273 -0.72 18.66 30.30
CA ARG A 273 0.36 18.26 31.22
C ARG A 273 1.31 17.28 30.52
N GLY A 274 2.59 17.64 30.44
CA GLY A 274 3.61 16.87 29.72
C GLY A 274 3.67 17.11 28.21
N GLY A 275 2.80 17.96 27.66
CA GLY A 275 2.78 18.27 26.23
C GLY A 275 3.97 19.10 25.72
N ASP A 276 4.77 19.64 26.64
CA ASP A 276 6.05 20.30 26.35
C ASP A 276 7.24 19.33 26.26
N LEU A 277 7.06 18.08 26.72
CA LEU A 277 8.07 17.03 26.65
C LEU A 277 8.29 16.54 25.22
N ASN A 278 9.45 15.92 24.99
CA ASN A 278 9.63 15.10 23.80
C ASN A 278 8.78 13.81 23.90
N LEU A 279 8.53 13.17 22.77
CA LEU A 279 7.71 11.97 22.65
C LEU A 279 8.16 10.87 23.63
N GLY A 280 9.46 10.63 23.73
CA GLY A 280 10.03 9.60 24.59
C GLY A 280 9.70 9.80 26.06
N GLU A 281 9.93 11.01 26.56
CA GLU A 281 9.66 11.37 27.94
C GLU A 281 8.15 11.46 28.23
N LEU A 282 7.33 11.92 27.28
CA LEU A 282 5.86 11.86 27.39
C LEU A 282 5.37 10.41 27.54
N LEU A 283 5.89 9.48 26.75
CA LEU A 283 5.51 8.07 26.82
C LEU A 283 5.97 7.40 28.12
N LYS A 284 7.18 7.72 28.62
CA LYS A 284 7.62 7.27 29.95
C LYS A 284 6.72 7.83 31.05
N TYR A 285 6.45 9.13 31.01
CA TYR A 285 5.58 9.82 31.96
C TYR A 285 4.21 9.15 32.06
N LYS A 286 3.55 8.90 30.92
CA LYS A 286 2.27 8.19 30.90
C LYS A 286 2.39 6.75 31.39
N SER A 287 3.48 6.07 31.07
CA SER A 287 3.69 4.71 31.55
C SER A 287 3.90 4.63 33.07
N GLU A 288 4.55 5.62 33.66
CA GLU A 288 4.73 5.76 35.11
C GLU A 288 3.41 6.08 35.85
N GLU A 289 2.46 6.74 35.19
CA GLU A 289 1.08 6.91 35.67
C GLU A 289 0.25 5.60 35.64
N GLY A 290 0.80 4.52 35.08
CA GLY A 290 0.16 3.21 34.98
C GLY A 290 -0.49 2.92 33.63
N VAL A 291 -0.34 3.80 32.63
CA VAL A 291 -0.82 3.55 31.26
C VAL A 291 0.04 2.47 30.59
N ARG A 292 -0.59 1.51 29.92
CA ARG A 292 0.14 0.49 29.14
C ARG A 292 0.63 1.10 27.84
N VAL A 293 1.94 1.25 27.71
CA VAL A 293 2.56 1.81 26.51
C VAL A 293 3.31 0.72 25.74
N LEU A 294 2.85 0.43 24.52
CA LEU A 294 3.43 -0.60 23.63
C LEU A 294 3.88 0.03 22.32
N LEU A 295 5.14 -0.19 21.93
CA LEU A 295 5.69 0.28 20.65
C LEU A 295 6.08 -0.91 19.80
N LEU A 296 5.63 -0.91 18.55
CA LEU A 296 6.01 -1.86 17.52
C LEU A 296 6.73 -1.12 16.39
N VAL A 297 8.06 -1.07 16.48
CA VAL A 297 8.92 -0.34 15.52
C VAL A 297 9.54 -1.34 14.55
N TRP A 298 9.65 -0.98 13.27
CA TRP A 298 10.36 -1.84 12.31
C TRP A 298 11.84 -2.03 12.70
N ASP A 299 12.35 -3.25 12.53
CA ASP A 299 13.74 -3.64 12.81
C ASP A 299 14.61 -3.47 11.55
N ASP A 300 15.36 -2.38 11.44
CA ASP A 300 16.33 -2.20 10.35
C ASP A 300 17.56 -3.06 10.61
N LYS A 301 17.52 -4.29 10.07
CA LYS A 301 18.62 -5.27 10.19
C LYS A 301 19.97 -4.81 9.62
N THR A 302 20.04 -3.67 8.93
CA THR A 302 21.31 -3.11 8.43
C THR A 302 22.03 -2.21 9.44
N SER A 303 21.37 -1.81 10.53
CA SER A 303 21.94 -1.02 11.62
C SER A 303 22.95 -1.81 12.48
N ASP A 304 22.87 -3.15 12.48
CA ASP A 304 23.79 -4.07 13.18
C ASP A 304 24.63 -4.93 12.20
N LYS A 305 25.58 -4.29 11.51
CA LYS A 305 26.66 -5.03 10.82
C LYS A 305 27.93 -5.03 11.66
N PHE A 306 28.23 -6.18 12.27
CA PHE A 306 29.49 -6.53 12.96
C PHE A 306 29.76 -5.83 14.30
N GLY A 307 28.74 -5.55 15.12
CA GLY A 307 28.95 -5.01 16.47
C GLY A 307 29.52 -3.58 16.49
N ILE A 308 29.56 -2.91 15.34
CA ILE A 308 29.89 -1.50 15.20
C ILE A 308 28.59 -0.80 14.78
N ARG A 309 27.94 -0.14 15.74
CA ARG A 309 26.69 0.59 15.56
C ARG A 309 26.89 1.72 14.55
N LYS A 310 26.21 1.65 13.41
CA LYS A 310 26.06 2.76 12.46
C LYS A 310 24.58 3.11 12.33
N VAL A 311 24.29 4.35 11.94
CA VAL A 311 22.97 4.72 11.40
C VAL A 311 22.66 3.72 10.27
N GLY A 312 21.53 3.02 10.37
CA GLY A 312 21.12 2.01 9.39
C GLY A 312 21.10 2.56 7.97
N VAL A 313 21.16 1.68 6.96
CA VAL A 313 21.17 2.09 5.54
C VAL A 313 19.90 2.88 5.21
N MET A 314 18.81 2.64 5.95
CA MET A 314 17.52 3.29 5.76
C MET A 314 17.28 4.49 6.69
N LYS A 315 18.30 4.94 7.45
CA LYS A 315 18.23 6.10 8.36
C LYS A 315 17.06 6.06 9.36
N THR A 316 16.77 4.89 9.93
CA THR A 316 15.77 4.74 11.01
C THR A 316 16.38 4.96 12.40
N HIS A 317 15.52 5.24 13.39
CA HIS A 317 15.89 5.42 14.81
C HIS A 317 15.48 4.24 15.70
N ASP A 318 15.20 3.09 15.12
CA ASP A 318 14.64 1.90 15.76
C ASP A 318 15.48 1.39 16.94
N GLU A 319 16.79 1.15 16.74
CA GLU A 319 17.65 0.70 17.84
C GLU A 319 17.84 1.76 18.94
N GLU A 320 17.92 3.04 18.57
CA GLU A 320 18.10 4.14 19.52
C GLU A 320 16.87 4.25 20.43
N THR A 321 15.67 4.19 19.83
CA THR A 321 14.39 4.23 20.52
C THR A 321 14.20 2.99 21.40
N LEU A 322 14.58 1.78 20.94
CA LEU A 322 14.60 0.59 21.79
C LEU A 322 15.49 0.77 23.03
N LYS A 323 16.72 1.28 22.83
CA LYS A 323 17.67 1.50 23.93
C LYS A 323 17.14 2.51 24.95
N PHE A 324 16.49 3.58 24.48
CA PHE A 324 15.90 4.61 25.32
C PHE A 324 14.83 4.06 26.27
N PHE A 325 13.99 3.12 25.80
CA PHE A 325 12.91 2.53 26.62
C PHE A 325 13.31 1.30 27.44
N LYS A 326 14.51 0.73 27.22
CA LYS A 326 14.95 -0.56 27.81
C LYS A 326 14.80 -0.66 29.34
N HIS A 327 14.92 0.45 30.05
CA HIS A 327 14.85 0.51 31.52
C HIS A 327 13.61 1.27 32.03
N SER A 328 12.57 1.39 31.19
CA SER A 328 11.28 1.97 31.55
C SER A 328 10.17 0.90 31.52
N SER A 329 8.98 1.27 31.96
CA SER A 329 7.76 0.45 31.85
C SER A 329 7.17 0.42 30.43
N VAL A 330 7.68 1.27 29.53
CA VAL A 330 7.32 1.25 28.10
C VAL A 330 7.87 -0.01 27.44
N MET A 331 7.02 -0.77 26.76
CA MET A 331 7.41 -1.99 26.05
C MET A 331 7.64 -1.69 24.57
N CYS A 332 8.91 -1.53 24.19
CA CYS A 332 9.31 -1.36 22.80
C CYS A 332 9.79 -2.68 22.20
N VAL A 333 9.24 -3.06 21.05
CA VAL A 333 9.56 -4.29 20.30
C VAL A 333 9.99 -3.91 18.89
N LEU A 334 11.14 -4.43 18.48
CA LEU A 334 11.60 -4.38 17.09
C LEU A 334 10.96 -5.54 16.30
N ALA A 335 10.15 -5.19 15.31
CA ALA A 335 9.44 -6.11 14.45
C ALA A 335 10.25 -6.35 13.17
N GLY A 336 10.80 -7.55 13.02
CA GLY A 336 11.44 -7.98 11.78
C GLY A 336 10.41 -8.42 10.75
N ARG A 337 10.56 -7.96 9.50
CA ARG A 337 9.71 -8.41 8.38
C ARG A 337 10.30 -9.68 7.76
N TYR A 338 9.55 -10.78 7.71
CA TYR A 338 10.04 -12.03 7.11
C TYR A 338 9.06 -12.54 6.04
N ALA A 339 9.57 -13.08 4.93
CA ALA A 339 8.72 -13.83 4.00
C ALA A 339 8.20 -15.09 4.71
N ALA A 340 6.89 -15.27 4.67
CA ALA A 340 6.20 -16.40 5.31
C ALA A 340 6.51 -17.79 4.69
N SER A 341 7.23 -17.87 3.57
CA SER A 341 7.68 -19.15 3.04
C SER A 341 8.74 -19.79 3.93
N LYS A 342 8.63 -21.12 4.15
CA LYS A 342 9.67 -22.02 4.71
C LYS A 342 10.95 -22.05 3.86
N LEU A 343 11.49 -20.90 3.50
CA LEU A 343 12.81 -20.81 2.90
C LEU A 343 13.84 -20.97 4.02
N GLY A 344 14.95 -21.64 3.74
CA GLY A 344 16.03 -21.81 4.72
C GLY A 344 16.48 -20.47 5.30
N TYR A 345 17.02 -20.49 6.52
CA TYR A 345 17.48 -19.35 7.33
C TYR A 345 18.18 -18.23 6.51
N PHE A 346 19.00 -18.58 5.53
CA PHE A 346 19.68 -17.63 4.64
C PHE A 346 18.72 -16.77 3.79
N LYS A 347 17.64 -17.32 3.24
CA LYS A 347 16.68 -16.58 2.42
C LYS A 347 15.74 -15.72 3.27
N GLN A 348 15.47 -16.10 4.52
CA GLN A 348 14.74 -15.24 5.47
C GLN A 348 15.55 -14.00 5.86
N LYS A 349 16.88 -14.12 6.05
CA LYS A 349 17.78 -12.97 6.25
C LYS A 349 17.77 -12.01 5.06
N VAL A 350 17.71 -12.54 3.84
CA VAL A 350 17.62 -11.72 2.62
C VAL A 350 16.31 -10.96 2.60
N VAL A 351 15.16 -11.61 2.83
CA VAL A 351 13.86 -10.92 2.83
C VAL A 351 13.72 -9.89 3.95
N GLY A 352 14.20 -10.20 5.17
CA GLY A 352 14.17 -9.25 6.29
C GLY A 352 15.16 -8.09 6.18
N SER A 353 16.01 -8.09 5.15
CA SER A 353 16.80 -6.93 4.74
C SER A 353 16.21 -6.16 3.55
N MET A 354 15.11 -6.63 2.96
CA MET A 354 14.54 -6.07 1.73
C MET A 354 13.18 -5.38 1.91
N PHE A 355 12.33 -5.87 2.81
CA PHE A 355 10.98 -5.35 3.06
C PHE A 355 10.81 -4.83 4.49
N THR A 356 9.85 -3.94 4.68
CA THR A 356 9.66 -3.22 5.93
C THR A 356 8.28 -3.43 6.54
N HIS A 357 8.16 -3.10 7.83
CA HIS A 357 6.85 -2.80 8.40
C HIS A 357 6.59 -1.31 8.26
N HIS A 358 5.70 -0.94 7.34
CA HIS A 358 5.54 0.45 6.91
C HIS A 358 4.25 1.11 7.43
N GLN A 359 3.46 0.39 8.24
CA GLN A 359 2.28 0.92 8.93
C GLN A 359 2.66 1.99 9.96
N LYS A 360 1.90 3.10 9.96
CA LYS A 360 2.12 4.26 10.84
C LYS A 360 0.80 4.58 11.50
N PHE A 361 0.69 4.23 12.78
CA PHE A 361 -0.53 4.50 13.52
C PHE A 361 -0.29 4.55 15.03
N ALA A 362 -1.17 5.29 15.72
CA ALA A 362 -1.26 5.31 17.16
C ALA A 362 -2.69 4.98 17.61
N LEU A 363 -2.81 4.19 18.68
CA LEU A 363 -4.07 3.85 19.34
C LEU A 363 -4.00 4.36 20.77
N VAL A 364 -5.00 5.12 21.17
CA VAL A 364 -5.15 5.60 22.53
C VAL A 364 -6.57 5.36 23.02
N ASP A 365 -6.75 5.16 24.32
CA ASP A 365 -8.07 5.26 24.91
C ASP A 365 -8.40 6.74 25.19
N THR A 366 -9.53 7.22 24.69
CA THR A 366 -10.02 8.60 24.84
C THR A 366 -11.40 8.62 25.50
N GLN A 367 -11.85 9.81 25.90
CA GLN A 367 -13.16 9.98 26.50
C GLN A 367 -14.30 9.60 25.53
N ALA A 368 -15.24 8.77 26.00
CA ALA A 368 -16.50 8.47 25.31
C ALA A 368 -17.69 9.14 26.02
N ALA A 369 -18.91 8.83 25.62
CA ALA A 369 -20.11 9.35 26.28
C ALA A 369 -20.19 8.90 27.75
N GLY A 370 -20.56 9.83 28.64
CA GLY A 370 -20.65 9.57 30.08
C GLY A 370 -19.28 9.33 30.71
N ASN A 371 -19.16 8.30 31.55
CA ASN A 371 -17.91 7.91 32.21
C ASN A 371 -17.14 6.82 31.45
N ASN A 372 -17.58 6.48 30.23
CA ASN A 372 -16.94 5.44 29.43
C ASN A 372 -15.75 6.00 28.65
N ARG A 373 -14.89 5.09 28.20
CA ARG A 373 -13.79 5.37 27.28
C ARG A 373 -13.94 4.56 26.01
N LYS A 374 -13.34 5.06 24.93
CA LYS A 374 -13.35 4.44 23.60
C LYS A 374 -11.93 4.37 23.08
N ILE A 375 -11.71 3.49 22.11
CA ILE A 375 -10.45 3.48 21.35
C ILE A 375 -10.53 4.53 20.25
N THR A 376 -9.45 5.31 20.11
CA THR A 376 -9.23 6.25 19.00
C THR A 376 -7.96 5.87 18.28
N ALA A 377 -8.02 5.84 16.95
CA ALA A 377 -6.88 5.51 16.10
C ALA A 377 -6.43 6.74 15.30
N PHE A 378 -5.12 6.89 15.15
CA PHE A 378 -4.48 7.82 14.21
C PHE A 378 -3.81 6.98 13.13
N VAL A 379 -4.13 7.16 11.85
CA VAL A 379 -3.61 6.35 10.73
C VAL A 379 -3.26 7.24 9.54
N GLY A 380 -2.10 7.02 8.91
CA GLY A 380 -1.71 7.76 7.69
C GLY A 380 -0.26 7.57 7.27
N GLY A 381 0.29 8.60 6.61
CA GLY A 381 1.66 8.64 6.09
C GLY A 381 2.70 9.18 7.07
N ILE A 382 2.28 9.87 8.13
CA ILE A 382 3.17 10.53 9.09
C ILE A 382 3.68 9.55 10.18
N ASP A 383 4.98 9.25 10.17
CA ASP A 383 5.67 8.57 11.27
C ASP A 383 5.98 9.56 12.40
N LEU A 384 6.10 9.07 13.64
CA LEU A 384 6.51 9.87 14.80
C LEU A 384 8.04 9.97 14.87
N CYS A 385 8.65 10.57 13.85
CA CYS A 385 10.10 10.73 13.73
C CYS A 385 10.51 12.08 13.16
N ASP A 386 11.82 12.29 13.08
CA ASP A 386 12.46 13.52 12.62
C ASP A 386 12.08 13.91 11.19
N GLY A 387 12.05 15.20 10.90
CA GLY A 387 11.72 15.78 9.60
C GLY A 387 10.23 15.76 9.22
N ARG A 388 9.36 15.15 10.04
CA ARG A 388 7.93 15.00 9.72
C ARG A 388 7.05 16.15 10.22
N TYR A 389 7.54 16.95 11.17
CA TYR A 389 6.80 18.14 11.59
C TYR A 389 6.91 19.20 10.51
N ASP A 390 5.77 19.62 9.97
CA ASP A 390 5.68 20.73 9.05
C ASP A 390 4.30 21.39 9.13
N THR A 391 4.19 22.52 8.45
CA THR A 391 2.93 23.26 8.23
C THR A 391 2.77 23.55 6.73
N PRO A 392 1.55 23.93 6.26
CA PRO A 392 1.30 24.29 4.86
C PRO A 392 2.17 25.45 4.32
N GLU A 393 2.89 26.16 5.18
CA GLU A 393 3.87 27.17 4.77
C GLU A 393 5.13 26.56 4.16
N HIS A 394 5.52 25.37 4.60
CA HIS A 394 6.67 24.60 4.14
C HIS A 394 7.98 25.39 4.10
N ARG A 395 8.29 26.07 5.21
CA ARG A 395 9.49 26.92 5.38
C ARG A 395 10.77 26.17 5.01
N ILE A 396 11.65 26.72 4.16
CA ILE A 396 12.89 26.02 3.73
C ILE A 396 14.18 26.60 4.33
N LEU A 397 14.21 27.90 4.62
CA LEU A 397 15.37 28.61 5.18
C LEU A 397 15.04 29.37 6.48
N HIS A 398 13.76 29.57 6.79
CA HIS A 398 13.31 30.22 8.02
C HIS A 398 13.15 29.24 9.19
N ASP A 399 13.26 29.77 10.41
CA ASP A 399 13.02 29.06 11.68
C ASP A 399 13.88 27.80 11.93
N LEU A 400 15.00 27.67 11.20
CA LEU A 400 15.92 26.53 11.34
C LEU A 400 16.54 26.44 12.75
N ASP A 401 16.78 27.58 13.39
CA ASP A 401 17.35 27.66 14.74
C ASP A 401 16.29 27.74 15.87
N THR A 402 15.00 27.71 15.51
CA THR A 402 13.85 27.81 16.44
C THR A 402 12.95 26.58 16.33
N ILE A 403 12.00 26.58 15.38
CA ILE A 403 10.96 25.53 15.21
C ILE A 403 11.57 24.21 14.70
N PHE A 404 12.56 24.29 13.83
CA PHE A 404 13.23 23.13 13.25
C PHE A 404 14.59 22.85 13.89
N LYS A 405 14.88 23.50 15.03
CA LYS A 405 16.09 23.24 15.78
C LYS A 405 16.13 21.78 16.21
N ASP A 406 17.26 21.13 15.98
CA ASP A 406 17.49 19.70 16.25
C ASP A 406 16.59 18.75 15.43
N ASP A 407 15.93 19.26 14.39
CA ASP A 407 15.04 18.52 13.48
C ASP A 407 15.23 18.96 12.00
N PHE A 408 16.46 19.35 11.65
CA PHE A 408 16.81 19.66 10.27
C PHE A 408 16.94 18.37 9.46
N HIS A 409 16.03 18.18 8.50
CA HIS A 409 16.03 17.01 7.62
C HIS A 409 16.28 17.42 6.17
N ASN A 410 17.34 16.90 5.56
CA ASN A 410 17.55 16.92 4.11
C ASN A 410 18.49 15.78 3.69
N PRO A 411 17.98 14.69 3.10
CA PRO A 411 18.80 13.56 2.68
C PRO A 411 19.32 13.66 1.24
N THR A 412 19.00 14.72 0.51
CA THR A 412 19.45 14.92 -0.88
C THR A 412 20.91 15.35 -0.93
N PHE A 413 21.34 16.17 0.03
CA PHE A 413 22.72 16.66 0.11
C PHE A 413 23.54 15.86 1.12
N SER A 414 24.85 15.83 0.90
CA SER A 414 25.79 15.26 1.87
C SER A 414 25.91 16.14 3.12
N ALA A 415 26.17 15.52 4.27
CA ALA A 415 26.40 16.24 5.52
C ALA A 415 27.52 17.28 5.38
N GLY A 416 27.33 18.46 5.96
CA GLY A 416 28.27 19.59 5.90
C GLY A 416 28.06 20.57 4.74
N ILE A 417 27.15 20.26 3.81
CA ILE A 417 26.68 21.22 2.80
C ILE A 417 25.53 22.03 3.41
N LYS A 418 25.59 23.35 3.32
CA LYS A 418 24.48 24.21 3.67
C LYS A 418 23.40 24.13 2.58
N ALA A 419 22.26 23.59 2.95
CA ALA A 419 21.11 23.37 2.08
C ALA A 419 19.83 23.84 2.76
N PRO A 420 18.77 24.13 1.99
CA PRO A 420 17.45 24.31 2.57
C PRO A 420 17.03 23.02 3.28
N ARG A 421 16.22 23.10 4.33
CA ARG A 421 15.58 21.86 4.83
C ARG A 421 14.66 21.31 3.74
N GLN A 422 14.37 20.02 3.77
CA GLN A 422 13.34 19.43 2.94
C GLN A 422 12.01 19.52 3.67
N PRO A 423 11.04 20.33 3.17
CA PRO A 423 9.70 20.34 3.71
C PRO A 423 8.99 19.00 3.50
N TRP A 424 8.01 18.71 4.33
CA TRP A 424 7.34 17.42 4.41
C TRP A 424 5.83 17.61 4.30
N HIS A 425 5.30 17.40 3.10
CA HIS A 425 3.87 17.38 2.83
C HIS A 425 3.31 15.97 3.00
N ASP A 426 2.32 15.79 3.86
CA ASP A 426 1.79 14.45 4.17
C ASP A 426 0.35 14.46 4.68
N LEU A 427 -0.27 13.29 4.73
CA LEU A 427 -1.67 13.11 5.10
C LEU A 427 -1.82 12.12 6.25
N HIS A 428 -2.73 12.43 7.17
CA HIS A 428 -3.05 11.57 8.30
C HIS A 428 -4.53 11.65 8.66
N THR A 429 -5.02 10.73 9.47
CA THR A 429 -6.42 10.72 9.91
C THR A 429 -6.53 10.38 11.39
N ARG A 430 -7.56 10.91 12.06
CA ARG A 430 -8.08 10.40 13.34
C ARG A 430 -9.40 9.70 13.09
N ILE A 431 -9.54 8.50 13.64
CA ILE A 431 -10.73 7.65 13.54
C ILE A 431 -11.26 7.40 14.96
N GLU A 432 -12.52 7.78 15.17
CA GLU A 432 -13.28 7.51 16.39
C GLU A 432 -14.52 6.71 16.03
N GLY A 433 -14.79 5.59 16.71
CA GLY A 433 -15.92 4.70 16.40
C GLY A 433 -15.48 3.25 16.16
N PRO A 434 -16.36 2.39 15.64
CA PRO A 434 -16.07 0.96 15.49
C PRO A 434 -14.83 0.66 14.63
N ALA A 435 -14.50 1.48 13.62
CA ALA A 435 -13.33 1.27 12.77
C ALA A 435 -11.99 1.39 13.51
N ALA A 436 -11.93 2.12 14.64
CA ALA A 436 -10.73 2.19 15.46
C ALA A 436 -10.36 0.81 16.07
N TYR A 437 -11.36 -0.06 16.29
CA TYR A 437 -11.14 -1.39 16.83
C TYR A 437 -10.60 -2.38 15.79
N ASP A 438 -10.84 -2.15 14.50
CA ASP A 438 -10.19 -2.92 13.43
C ASP A 438 -8.68 -2.62 13.37
N VAL A 439 -8.29 -1.34 13.61
CA VAL A 439 -6.88 -0.94 13.77
C VAL A 439 -6.27 -1.58 15.03
N LEU A 440 -7.04 -1.68 16.13
CA LEU A 440 -6.62 -2.40 17.33
C LEU A 440 -6.39 -3.89 17.05
N ILE A 441 -7.32 -4.57 16.39
CA ILE A 441 -7.17 -5.98 15.99
C ILE A 441 -5.88 -6.15 15.16
N ASN A 442 -5.63 -5.25 14.21
CA ASN A 442 -4.38 -5.25 13.44
C ASN A 442 -3.14 -5.16 14.35
N PHE A 443 -3.11 -4.23 15.31
CA PHE A 443 -1.99 -4.10 16.24
C PHE A 443 -1.79 -5.37 17.06
N GLU A 444 -2.85 -5.89 17.67
CA GLU A 444 -2.76 -7.07 18.52
C GLU A 444 -2.30 -8.32 17.76
N GLN A 445 -2.80 -8.51 16.53
CA GLN A 445 -2.37 -9.60 15.66
C GLN A 445 -0.87 -9.51 15.35
N ARG A 446 -0.36 -8.30 15.08
CA ARG A 446 1.07 -8.07 14.81
C ARG A 446 1.94 -8.20 16.05
N TRP A 447 1.47 -7.69 17.18
CA TRP A 447 2.16 -7.81 18.47
C TRP A 447 2.41 -9.28 18.82
N ARG A 448 1.35 -10.09 18.77
CA ARG A 448 1.41 -11.53 19.09
C ARG A 448 2.33 -12.34 18.16
N GLU A 449 2.51 -11.93 16.90
CA GLU A 449 3.48 -12.58 16.02
C GLU A 449 4.92 -12.10 16.31
N SER A 450 5.09 -10.81 16.60
CA SER A 450 6.40 -10.21 16.85
C SER A 450 7.02 -10.65 18.18
N THR A 451 6.22 -10.99 19.20
CA THR A 451 6.70 -11.44 20.52
C THR A 451 6.86 -12.97 20.66
N LYS A 452 6.40 -13.75 19.68
CA LYS A 452 6.35 -15.23 19.71
C LYS A 452 7.70 -15.92 20.00
N TRP A 453 8.80 -15.41 19.45
CA TRP A 453 10.13 -15.99 19.69
C TRP A 453 10.63 -15.74 21.11
N LYS A 454 10.29 -14.58 21.70
CA LYS A 454 10.59 -14.28 23.10
C LYS A 454 9.91 -15.29 24.02
N ASP A 455 8.65 -15.61 23.73
CA ASP A 455 7.88 -16.62 24.48
C ASP A 455 8.51 -18.02 24.35
N PHE A 456 8.92 -18.41 23.15
CA PHE A 456 9.60 -19.68 22.91
C PHE A 456 10.95 -19.76 23.65
N CYS A 457 11.76 -18.70 23.62
CA CYS A 457 13.03 -18.65 24.35
C CYS A 457 12.83 -18.73 25.87
N LEU A 458 11.78 -18.10 26.42
CA LEU A 458 11.43 -18.20 27.83
C LEU A 458 11.05 -19.64 28.21
N LEU A 459 10.21 -20.29 27.39
CA LEU A 459 9.85 -21.71 27.53
C LEU A 459 11.09 -22.62 27.55
N CYS A 460 12.00 -22.45 26.58
CA CYS A 460 13.23 -23.24 26.51
C CYS A 460 14.18 -22.98 27.70
N ALA A 461 14.12 -21.81 28.32
CA ALA A 461 14.87 -21.46 29.52
C ALA A 461 14.20 -21.93 30.83
N GLY A 462 13.16 -22.76 30.76
CA GLY A 462 12.45 -23.29 31.93
C GLY A 462 11.64 -22.22 32.68
N LYS A 463 11.46 -21.03 32.10
CA LYS A 463 10.58 -19.99 32.63
C LYS A 463 9.20 -20.18 32.02
N MET A 464 8.14 -20.10 32.82
CA MET A 464 6.81 -20.03 32.21
C MET A 464 6.77 -18.78 31.31
N PRO A 465 6.32 -18.90 30.05
CA PRO A 465 5.97 -17.72 29.30
C PRO A 465 4.95 -16.99 30.16
N SER A 466 5.17 -15.72 30.46
CA SER A 466 4.08 -14.93 31.05
C SER A 466 2.89 -15.13 30.12
N ASN A 467 1.70 -15.42 30.64
CA ASN A 467 0.50 -15.04 29.90
C ASN A 467 0.78 -13.61 29.44
N ASP A 468 0.90 -13.36 28.13
CA ASP A 468 1.38 -12.09 27.58
C ASP A 468 0.34 -11.01 27.93
N ASP A 469 0.44 -10.49 29.16
CA ASP A 469 -0.41 -9.46 29.78
C ASP A 469 0.01 -8.06 29.32
N ALA A 470 0.88 -8.00 28.30
CA ALA A 470 1.20 -6.76 27.62
C ALA A 470 -0.05 -6.17 26.97
N LEU A 471 -0.83 -6.99 26.25
CA LEU A 471 -2.06 -6.56 25.60
C LEU A 471 -3.21 -6.51 26.63
N ILE A 472 -3.74 -5.31 26.85
CA ILE A 472 -4.94 -5.10 27.65
C ILE A 472 -6.13 -5.82 27.01
N ARG A 473 -6.82 -6.61 27.83
CA ARG A 473 -8.12 -7.22 27.50
C ARG A 473 -9.24 -6.23 27.74
N ILE A 474 -9.46 -5.34 26.77
CA ILE A 474 -10.42 -4.24 26.88
C ILE A 474 -11.85 -4.73 27.17
N GLU A 475 -12.20 -5.94 26.74
CA GLU A 475 -13.50 -6.58 26.99
C GLU A 475 -13.75 -6.92 28.47
N ARG A 476 -12.70 -6.90 29.30
CA ARG A 476 -12.79 -7.15 30.75
C ARG A 476 -12.94 -5.86 31.56
N ILE A 477 -12.83 -4.69 30.92
CA ILE A 477 -12.92 -3.38 31.58
C ILE A 477 -14.27 -2.78 31.23
N SER A 478 -15.22 -2.82 32.17
CA SER A 478 -16.64 -2.50 31.90
C SER A 478 -16.91 -1.06 31.44
N TRP A 479 -15.98 -0.13 31.70
CA TRP A 479 -16.07 1.27 31.29
C TRP A 479 -15.26 1.58 30.03
N ILE A 480 -14.62 0.59 29.38
CA ILE A 480 -14.08 0.73 28.03
C ILE A 480 -15.04 0.04 27.07
N LEU A 481 -15.60 0.81 26.14
CA LEU A 481 -16.45 0.26 25.09
C LEU A 481 -15.62 -0.74 24.26
N SER A 482 -16.19 -1.91 23.99
CA SER A 482 -15.47 -2.97 23.27
C SER A 482 -16.44 -3.85 22.49
N PRO A 483 -16.06 -4.30 21.27
CA PRO A 483 -16.83 -5.29 20.53
C PRO A 483 -16.66 -6.68 21.15
N PRO A 484 -17.51 -7.65 20.80
CA PRO A 484 -17.33 -9.05 21.18
C PRO A 484 -16.11 -9.66 20.46
N LEU A 485 -14.93 -9.49 21.03
CA LEU A 485 -13.68 -10.05 20.50
C LEU A 485 -13.64 -11.56 20.74
N ALA A 486 -13.47 -12.34 19.66
CA ALA A 486 -13.44 -13.79 19.71
C ALA A 486 -12.31 -14.39 18.86
N VAL A 487 -11.84 -15.56 19.29
CA VAL A 487 -10.82 -16.35 18.61
C VAL A 487 -11.29 -17.81 18.59
N THR A 488 -11.12 -18.51 17.47
CA THR A 488 -11.45 -19.93 17.34
C THR A 488 -10.50 -20.81 18.16
N ASP A 489 -10.86 -22.07 18.39
CA ASP A 489 -9.99 -23.07 19.05
C ASP A 489 -8.62 -23.25 18.35
N HIS A 490 -8.54 -22.89 17.07
CA HIS A 490 -7.32 -22.96 16.27
C HIS A 490 -6.51 -21.65 16.26
N GLY A 491 -6.92 -20.64 17.03
CA GLY A 491 -6.24 -19.36 17.15
C GLY A 491 -6.58 -18.35 16.05
N THR A 492 -7.65 -18.58 15.28
CA THR A 492 -8.08 -17.65 14.21
C THR A 492 -8.94 -16.54 14.79
N THR A 493 -8.61 -15.29 14.51
CA THR A 493 -9.40 -14.13 14.92
C THR A 493 -10.73 -14.14 14.17
N ILE A 494 -11.83 -13.99 14.90
CA ILE A 494 -13.16 -13.77 14.33
C ILE A 494 -13.36 -12.25 14.31
N ILE A 495 -13.58 -11.69 13.12
CA ILE A 495 -13.85 -10.26 12.99
C ILE A 495 -15.27 -9.98 13.48
N PRO A 496 -15.45 -9.08 14.46
CA PRO A 496 -16.77 -8.77 14.98
C PRO A 496 -17.60 -8.05 13.93
N GLU A 497 -18.92 -8.29 13.95
CA GLU A 497 -19.89 -7.51 13.18
C GLU A 497 -19.93 -6.05 13.68
N ASP A 498 -20.61 -5.17 12.95
CA ASP A 498 -20.77 -3.78 13.35
C ASP A 498 -21.62 -3.68 14.63
N ASP A 499 -21.11 -2.99 15.65
CA ASP A 499 -21.77 -2.88 16.96
C ASP A 499 -22.20 -1.43 17.23
N PRO A 500 -23.51 -1.14 17.22
CA PRO A 500 -24.04 0.19 17.51
C PRO A 500 -23.61 0.80 18.85
N LYS A 501 -23.18 -0.01 19.81
CA LYS A 501 -22.67 0.48 21.11
C LYS A 501 -21.33 1.23 20.97
N LEU A 502 -20.61 0.99 19.88
CA LEU A 502 -19.34 1.65 19.57
C LEU A 502 -19.51 2.91 18.74
N HIS A 503 -20.73 3.21 18.28
CA HIS A 503 -21.02 4.42 17.51
C HIS A 503 -20.73 5.66 18.35
N VAL A 504 -19.96 6.58 17.78
CA VAL A 504 -19.68 7.89 18.38
C VAL A 504 -20.65 8.97 17.87
N LEU A 505 -21.30 8.72 16.74
CA LEU A 505 -22.35 9.53 16.15
C LEU A 505 -23.53 8.64 15.76
N SER A 506 -24.74 9.19 15.83
CA SER A 506 -25.92 8.50 15.27
C SER A 506 -25.76 8.33 13.76
N ILE A 507 -26.29 7.25 13.19
CA ILE A 507 -26.32 7.06 11.73
C ILE A 507 -27.17 8.13 11.01
N ASP A 508 -28.10 8.75 11.74
CA ASP A 508 -28.92 9.86 11.25
C ASP A 508 -28.21 11.22 11.42
N ASP A 509 -27.08 11.27 12.13
CA ASP A 509 -26.28 12.49 12.26
C ASP A 509 -25.60 12.77 10.92
N ARG A 510 -25.74 14.00 10.40
CA ARG A 510 -25.13 14.37 9.12
C ARG A 510 -23.61 14.29 9.14
N ASP A 511 -22.99 14.47 10.30
CA ASP A 511 -21.53 14.40 10.46
C ASP A 511 -20.99 12.97 10.61
N ASN A 512 -21.86 11.94 10.59
CA ASN A 512 -21.42 10.56 10.68
C ASN A 512 -20.61 10.11 9.46
N TRP A 513 -19.73 9.14 9.70
CA TRP A 513 -18.90 8.51 8.68
C TRP A 513 -19.06 7.00 8.66
N ASP A 514 -19.11 6.47 7.44
CA ASP A 514 -18.92 5.06 7.15
C ASP A 514 -17.44 4.86 6.81
N VAL A 515 -16.75 3.99 7.56
CA VAL A 515 -15.30 3.82 7.51
C VAL A 515 -14.93 2.35 7.36
N GLN A 516 -13.97 2.05 6.49
CA GLN A 516 -13.43 0.71 6.28
C GLN A 516 -11.91 0.71 6.37
N ILE A 517 -11.34 -0.32 7.00
CA ILE A 517 -9.90 -0.51 7.17
C ILE A 517 -9.37 -1.53 6.16
N PHE A 518 -8.22 -1.24 5.56
CA PHE A 518 -7.56 -2.08 4.57
C PHE A 518 -6.10 -2.30 4.91
N ARG A 519 -5.55 -3.44 4.49
CA ARG A 519 -4.16 -3.82 4.70
C ARG A 519 -3.53 -4.44 3.46
N SER A 520 -2.21 -4.27 3.40
CA SER A 520 -1.30 -5.18 2.71
C SER A 520 -0.52 -5.90 3.78
N ILE A 521 -0.80 -7.18 4.03
CA ILE A 521 -0.13 -7.94 5.08
C ILE A 521 -0.25 -9.44 4.81
N ASP A 522 0.65 -10.25 5.39
CA ASP A 522 0.59 -11.70 5.27
C ASP A 522 0.74 -12.41 6.61
N SER A 523 0.47 -13.72 6.62
CA SER A 523 0.53 -14.58 7.80
C SER A 523 1.93 -14.69 8.45
N GLY A 524 2.97 -14.12 7.84
CA GLY A 524 4.30 -13.99 8.46
C GLY A 524 4.41 -12.78 9.40
N SER A 525 3.48 -11.83 9.31
CA SER A 525 3.44 -10.61 10.11
C SER A 525 2.32 -10.58 11.15
N VAL A 526 1.39 -11.53 11.10
CA VAL A 526 0.21 -11.56 11.98
C VAL A 526 -0.05 -12.96 12.54
N LYS A 527 -0.47 -13.00 13.80
CA LYS A 527 -1.06 -14.17 14.44
C LYS A 527 -2.56 -13.94 14.57
N GLY A 528 -3.36 -14.81 13.96
CA GLY A 528 -4.82 -14.66 13.92
C GLY A 528 -5.44 -15.03 12.58
N PHE A 529 -4.65 -15.15 11.51
CA PHE A 529 -5.15 -15.68 10.24
C PHE A 529 -5.47 -17.18 10.31
N PRO A 530 -6.47 -17.65 9.55
CA PRO A 530 -6.70 -19.08 9.36
C PRO A 530 -5.46 -19.72 8.74
N ARG A 531 -5.24 -21.00 9.01
CA ARG A 531 -4.19 -21.78 8.31
C ARG A 531 -4.55 -21.86 6.82
N PRO A 532 -3.58 -22.08 5.92
CA PRO A 532 -3.85 -22.23 4.49
C PRO A 532 -4.94 -23.28 4.15
N MET A 533 -5.05 -24.35 4.95
CA MET A 533 -6.09 -25.39 4.80
C MET A 533 -7.42 -25.05 5.49
N GLY A 534 -7.48 -23.96 6.25
CA GLY A 534 -8.61 -23.54 7.09
C GLY A 534 -9.60 -22.61 6.40
N LYS A 535 -9.71 -22.69 5.07
CA LYS A 535 -10.55 -21.84 4.21
C LYS A 535 -10.38 -20.31 4.41
N PRO A 536 -9.19 -19.74 4.18
CA PRO A 536 -8.97 -18.30 4.28
C PRO A 536 -9.90 -17.43 3.42
N GLU A 537 -10.43 -18.00 2.34
CA GLU A 537 -11.42 -17.37 1.46
C GLU A 537 -12.70 -16.93 2.20
N ASN A 538 -13.05 -17.58 3.32
CA ASN A 538 -14.20 -17.19 4.15
C ASN A 538 -14.02 -15.83 4.84
N GLN A 539 -12.78 -15.36 4.95
CA GLN A 539 -12.43 -14.03 5.48
C GLN A 539 -11.87 -13.12 4.37
N ASN A 540 -12.15 -13.44 3.10
CA ASN A 540 -11.66 -12.72 1.92
C ASN A 540 -10.12 -12.63 1.84
N LEU A 541 -9.41 -13.63 2.36
CA LEU A 541 -7.96 -13.72 2.30
C LEU A 541 -7.52 -14.61 1.13
N LEU A 542 -6.40 -14.23 0.51
CA LEU A 542 -5.81 -14.99 -0.59
C LEU A 542 -4.80 -15.99 -0.04
N VAL A 543 -4.60 -17.10 -0.75
CA VAL A 543 -3.55 -18.07 -0.45
C VAL A 543 -2.60 -18.16 -1.62
N SER A 544 -1.31 -17.94 -1.37
CA SER A 544 -0.25 -18.22 -2.35
C SER A 544 0.80 -19.12 -1.74
N LYS A 545 1.02 -20.28 -2.38
CA LYS A 545 1.84 -21.38 -1.85
C LYS A 545 1.30 -21.85 -0.49
N ASN A 546 1.91 -21.37 0.60
CA ASN A 546 1.55 -21.70 1.98
C ASN A 546 1.43 -20.43 2.85
N VAL A 547 1.22 -19.27 2.21
CA VAL A 547 1.12 -17.97 2.86
C VAL A 547 -0.29 -17.44 2.66
N VAL A 548 -0.91 -17.03 3.75
CA VAL A 548 -2.21 -16.32 3.70
C VAL A 548 -1.91 -14.84 3.59
N ILE A 549 -2.54 -14.18 2.62
CA ILE A 549 -2.22 -12.83 2.18
C ILE A 549 -3.50 -12.01 2.19
N GLU A 550 -3.41 -10.81 2.77
CA GLU A 550 -4.38 -9.76 2.61
C GLU A 550 -3.83 -8.70 1.65
N LYS A 551 -4.63 -8.36 0.64
CA LYS A 551 -4.30 -7.37 -0.40
C LYS A 551 -5.47 -6.39 -0.58
N SER A 552 -6.14 -6.07 0.52
CA SER A 552 -7.38 -5.30 0.53
C SER A 552 -7.14 -3.83 0.16
N ILE A 553 -5.93 -3.29 0.37
CA ILE A 553 -5.56 -1.95 -0.11
C ILE A 553 -5.62 -1.88 -1.64
N GLN A 554 -4.97 -2.79 -2.36
CA GLN A 554 -5.02 -2.77 -3.83
C GLN A 554 -6.47 -2.94 -4.31
N THR A 555 -7.25 -3.79 -3.64
CA THR A 555 -8.67 -4.02 -3.96
C THR A 555 -9.48 -2.74 -3.79
N ALA A 556 -9.28 -1.99 -2.70
CA ALA A 556 -9.93 -0.72 -2.44
C ALA A 556 -9.60 0.33 -3.50
N TYR A 557 -8.32 0.48 -3.87
CA TYR A 557 -7.93 1.39 -4.95
C TYR A 557 -8.59 1.02 -6.28
N ILE A 558 -8.59 -0.26 -6.67
CA ILE A 558 -9.21 -0.71 -7.93
C ILE A 558 -10.71 -0.38 -7.95
N GLN A 559 -11.45 -0.78 -6.91
CA GLN A 559 -12.90 -0.55 -6.87
C GLN A 559 -13.22 0.95 -6.81
N ALA A 560 -12.45 1.75 -6.08
CA ALA A 560 -12.64 3.20 -6.01
C ALA A 560 -12.41 3.87 -7.37
N ILE A 561 -11.33 3.52 -8.07
CA ILE A 561 -11.04 4.05 -9.41
C ILE A 561 -12.15 3.66 -10.40
N ARG A 562 -12.59 2.40 -10.36
CA ARG A 562 -13.64 1.90 -11.27
C ARG A 562 -15.01 2.53 -11.00
N SER A 563 -15.34 2.86 -9.75
CA SER A 563 -16.59 3.54 -9.40
C SER A 563 -16.55 5.05 -9.57
N ALA A 564 -15.38 5.66 -9.81
CA ALA A 564 -15.26 7.10 -10.00
C ALA A 564 -16.03 7.60 -11.24
N GLN A 565 -16.74 8.71 -11.07
CA GLN A 565 -17.64 9.30 -12.07
C GLN A 565 -17.22 10.66 -12.58
N HIS A 566 -16.61 11.51 -11.75
CA HIS A 566 -16.29 12.91 -12.05
C HIS A 566 -14.78 13.15 -12.12
N TYR A 567 -14.06 12.86 -11.04
CA TYR A 567 -12.63 13.10 -10.99
C TYR A 567 -11.92 12.27 -9.91
N ILE A 568 -10.60 12.17 -10.03
CA ILE A 568 -9.74 11.55 -9.01
C ILE A 568 -8.58 12.50 -8.71
N TYR A 569 -8.33 12.76 -7.43
CA TYR A 569 -7.16 13.48 -6.94
C TYR A 569 -6.29 12.56 -6.09
N ILE A 570 -5.01 12.45 -6.43
CA ILE A 570 -4.05 11.54 -5.78
C ILE A 570 -2.85 12.35 -5.31
N GLU A 571 -2.45 12.12 -4.06
CA GLU A 571 -1.14 12.52 -3.58
C GLU A 571 -0.38 11.26 -3.14
N ASN A 572 0.78 11.01 -3.74
CA ASN A 572 1.54 9.80 -3.42
C ASN A 572 3.05 10.00 -3.51
N GLN A 573 3.80 9.41 -2.59
CA GLN A 573 5.27 9.41 -2.62
C GLN A 573 5.84 8.70 -3.85
N TYR A 574 5.18 7.64 -4.32
CA TYR A 574 5.58 6.89 -5.52
C TYR A 574 4.41 6.73 -6.46
N PHE A 575 4.69 6.76 -7.75
CA PHE A 575 3.71 6.46 -8.77
C PHE A 575 4.35 5.62 -9.87
N LEU A 576 4.36 4.30 -9.68
CA LEU A 576 4.86 3.34 -10.66
C LEU A 576 4.07 2.04 -10.54
N GLY A 577 3.93 1.30 -11.65
CA GLY A 577 3.22 0.02 -11.63
C GLY A 577 2.63 -0.37 -12.97
N SER A 578 1.91 -1.50 -12.98
CA SER A 578 1.37 -2.13 -14.19
C SER A 578 2.47 -2.44 -15.23
N SER A 579 3.62 -2.94 -14.76
CA SER A 579 4.82 -3.08 -15.60
C SER A 579 4.63 -3.96 -16.82
N TYR A 580 3.71 -4.93 -16.77
CA TYR A 580 3.34 -5.78 -17.91
C TYR A 580 2.93 -4.99 -19.17
N ALA A 581 2.51 -3.73 -19.01
CA ALA A 581 2.11 -2.85 -20.11
C ALA A 581 3.09 -1.69 -20.38
N TRP A 582 4.23 -1.61 -19.68
CA TRP A 582 5.25 -0.61 -19.97
C TRP A 582 5.78 -0.75 -21.41
N PRO A 583 6.18 0.37 -22.05
CA PRO A 583 6.70 0.35 -23.42
C PRO A 583 8.04 -0.40 -23.51
N SER A 584 8.82 -0.41 -22.43
CA SER A 584 10.02 -1.23 -22.28
C SER A 584 10.05 -1.89 -20.89
N TYR A 585 10.80 -3.00 -20.76
CA TYR A 585 11.03 -3.68 -19.48
C TYR A 585 9.75 -4.22 -18.80
N LYS A 586 8.99 -5.05 -19.52
CA LYS A 586 7.68 -5.56 -19.06
C LYS A 586 7.73 -6.57 -17.91
N ASP A 587 8.91 -7.14 -17.66
CA ASP A 587 9.14 -8.22 -16.69
C ASP A 587 9.56 -7.72 -15.30
N ALA A 588 9.44 -6.42 -15.00
CA ALA A 588 9.86 -5.81 -13.72
C ALA A 588 9.15 -6.38 -12.47
N GLY A 589 8.01 -7.05 -12.65
CA GLY A 589 7.21 -7.63 -11.58
C GLY A 589 6.41 -6.61 -10.76
N ALA A 590 6.20 -5.40 -11.28
CA ALA A 590 5.35 -4.37 -10.69
C ALA A 590 3.90 -4.50 -11.18
N ASP A 591 3.29 -5.65 -10.89
CA ASP A 591 2.06 -6.10 -11.54
C ASP A 591 0.76 -5.50 -10.97
N HIS A 592 0.80 -4.67 -9.92
CA HIS A 592 -0.42 -4.04 -9.43
C HIS A 592 -1.08 -3.14 -10.48
N LEU A 593 -2.40 -3.01 -10.40
CA LEU A 593 -3.22 -2.50 -11.52
C LEU A 593 -3.46 -0.99 -11.51
N ILE A 594 -3.04 -0.28 -10.46
CA ILE A 594 -3.52 1.09 -10.19
C ILE A 594 -3.27 2.07 -11.36
N PRO A 595 -2.05 2.19 -11.92
CA PRO A 595 -1.82 3.07 -13.07
C PRO A 595 -2.64 2.70 -14.30
N MET A 596 -2.77 1.40 -14.58
CA MET A 596 -3.58 0.92 -15.70
C MET A 596 -5.08 1.18 -15.51
N GLU A 597 -5.61 0.96 -14.30
CA GLU A 597 -7.01 1.25 -13.93
C GLU A 597 -7.35 2.72 -14.15
N LEU A 598 -6.44 3.64 -13.76
CA LEU A 598 -6.62 5.09 -13.99
C LEU A 598 -6.67 5.41 -15.49
N ALA A 599 -5.71 4.88 -16.27
CA ALA A 599 -5.65 5.13 -17.71
C ALA A 599 -6.87 4.57 -18.45
N LEU A 600 -7.32 3.36 -18.09
CA LEU A 600 -8.52 2.74 -18.66
C LEU A 600 -9.81 3.42 -18.21
N LYS A 601 -9.88 3.92 -16.98
CA LYS A 601 -11.00 4.76 -16.52
C LYS A 601 -11.10 6.03 -17.36
N VAL A 602 -10.00 6.77 -17.54
CA VAL A 602 -9.97 7.94 -18.43
C VAL A 602 -10.39 7.57 -19.86
N ALA A 603 -9.84 6.48 -20.41
CA ALA A 603 -10.21 6.00 -21.74
C ALA A 603 -11.71 5.67 -21.84
N SER A 604 -12.29 5.03 -20.81
CA SER A 604 -13.73 4.73 -20.79
C SER A 604 -14.59 6.00 -20.81
N LYS A 605 -14.19 7.05 -20.09
CA LYS A 605 -14.89 8.35 -20.04
C LYS A 605 -14.75 9.12 -21.36
N ILE A 606 -13.57 9.08 -21.99
CA ILE A 606 -13.37 9.61 -23.35
C ILE A 606 -14.29 8.89 -24.35
N ARG A 607 -14.37 7.57 -24.29
CA ARG A 607 -15.25 6.76 -25.15
C ARG A 607 -16.73 7.12 -24.95
N ALA A 608 -17.12 7.34 -23.70
CA ALA A 608 -18.46 7.79 -23.33
C ALA A 608 -18.73 9.28 -23.64
N ARG A 609 -17.70 10.05 -24.02
CA ARG A 609 -17.74 11.52 -24.19
C ARG A 609 -18.17 12.25 -22.92
N GLU A 610 -17.79 11.72 -21.76
CA GLU A 610 -18.03 12.31 -20.45
C GLU A 610 -16.76 13.05 -19.99
N ARG A 611 -16.93 14.21 -19.33
CA ARG A 611 -15.77 14.85 -18.69
C ARG A 611 -15.30 14.03 -17.50
N PHE A 612 -13.99 13.93 -17.39
CA PHE A 612 -13.32 13.29 -16.28
C PHE A 612 -11.90 13.87 -16.16
N ALA A 613 -11.40 14.00 -14.94
CA ALA A 613 -10.04 14.47 -14.70
C ALA A 613 -9.34 13.64 -13.62
N VAL A 614 -8.05 13.40 -13.82
CA VAL A 614 -7.16 12.75 -12.88
C VAL A 614 -5.99 13.68 -12.59
N TYR A 615 -5.82 14.03 -11.33
CA TYR A 615 -4.75 14.89 -10.82
C TYR A 615 -3.84 14.04 -9.93
N VAL A 616 -2.55 13.98 -10.24
CA VAL A 616 -1.57 13.20 -9.48
C VAL A 616 -0.45 14.11 -9.01
N VAL A 617 -0.31 14.29 -7.70
CA VAL A 617 0.77 15.04 -7.06
C VAL A 617 1.78 14.04 -6.48
N ILE A 618 3.02 14.14 -6.93
CA ILE A 618 4.14 13.26 -6.56
C ILE A 618 5.35 14.12 -6.19
N PRO A 619 6.34 13.61 -5.44
CA PRO A 619 7.53 14.41 -5.16
C PRO A 619 8.32 14.66 -6.45
N LEU A 620 9.03 15.79 -6.51
CA LEU A 620 9.85 16.14 -7.68
C LEU A 620 10.86 15.01 -7.98
N TRP A 621 11.45 14.43 -6.93
CA TRP A 621 12.15 13.14 -6.96
C TRP A 621 11.91 12.34 -5.66
N PRO A 622 12.06 10.99 -5.69
CA PRO A 622 12.12 10.17 -4.49
C PRO A 622 13.22 10.62 -3.52
N GLU A 623 12.96 10.56 -2.21
CA GLU A 623 13.91 10.98 -1.18
C GLU A 623 15.30 10.33 -1.33
N GLY A 624 16.35 11.16 -1.32
CA GLY A 624 17.75 10.74 -1.43
C GLY A 624 18.53 11.56 -2.46
N ASP A 625 19.80 11.20 -2.66
CA ASP A 625 20.65 11.79 -3.71
C ASP A 625 20.07 11.45 -5.09
N THR A 626 19.74 12.48 -5.87
CA THR A 626 19.12 12.36 -7.19
C THR A 626 19.99 11.62 -8.21
N LYS A 627 21.30 11.54 -7.99
CA LYS A 627 22.26 10.82 -8.84
C LYS A 627 22.48 9.38 -8.40
N SER A 628 21.92 8.98 -7.25
CA SER A 628 22.03 7.60 -6.77
C SER A 628 21.33 6.63 -7.71
N LEU A 629 21.85 5.40 -7.76
CA LEU A 629 21.28 4.34 -8.60
C LEU A 629 19.81 4.06 -8.24
N SER A 630 19.46 4.07 -6.95
CA SER A 630 18.10 3.79 -6.49
C SER A 630 17.10 4.86 -6.94
N VAL A 631 17.44 6.14 -6.79
CA VAL A 631 16.56 7.24 -7.20
C VAL A 631 16.39 7.25 -8.71
N GLN A 632 17.48 7.09 -9.47
CA GLN A 632 17.43 7.02 -10.93
C GLN A 632 16.64 5.82 -11.46
N GLU A 633 16.68 4.68 -10.76
CA GLU A 633 15.89 3.49 -11.12
C GLU A 633 14.39 3.72 -10.92
N ILE A 634 14.01 4.29 -9.78
CA ILE A 634 12.61 4.58 -9.44
C ILE A 634 12.02 5.60 -10.43
N LEU A 635 12.77 6.65 -10.76
CA LEU A 635 12.37 7.63 -11.77
C LEU A 635 12.21 7.01 -13.17
N TYR A 636 13.01 6.00 -13.48
CA TYR A 636 12.85 5.24 -14.71
C TYR A 636 11.54 4.45 -14.72
N TRP A 637 11.20 3.74 -13.64
CA TRP A 637 9.91 3.05 -13.51
C TRP A 637 8.71 4.00 -13.56
N GLN A 638 8.82 5.16 -12.93
CA GLN A 638 7.80 6.20 -12.98
C GLN A 638 7.61 6.71 -14.41
N SER A 639 8.69 6.98 -15.15
CA SER A 639 8.59 7.44 -16.55
C SER A 639 7.99 6.38 -17.47
N GLN A 640 8.32 5.09 -17.29
CA GLN A 640 7.69 3.99 -18.03
C GLN A 640 6.18 3.90 -17.74
N THR A 641 5.79 4.12 -16.49
CA THR A 641 4.39 4.12 -16.06
C THR A 641 3.62 5.29 -16.68
N MET A 642 4.15 6.51 -16.59
CA MET A 642 3.54 7.70 -17.21
C MET A 642 3.41 7.55 -18.73
N GLN A 643 4.46 7.06 -19.40
CA GLN A 643 4.44 6.82 -20.85
C GLN A 643 3.35 5.82 -21.24
N MET A 644 3.21 4.72 -20.50
CA MET A 644 2.13 3.75 -20.72
C MET A 644 0.74 4.40 -20.59
N MET A 645 0.51 5.17 -19.53
CA MET A 645 -0.79 5.81 -19.30
C MET A 645 -1.14 6.82 -20.39
N TYR A 646 -0.22 7.71 -20.74
CA TYR A 646 -0.45 8.69 -21.79
C TYR A 646 -0.62 8.04 -23.17
N ASP A 647 0.11 6.96 -23.48
CA ASP A 647 -0.11 6.19 -24.72
C ASP A 647 -1.53 5.59 -24.80
N ILE A 648 -2.13 5.20 -23.67
CA ILE A 648 -3.52 4.70 -23.62
C ILE A 648 -4.51 5.84 -23.87
N VAL A 649 -4.37 6.95 -23.15
CA VAL A 649 -5.25 8.11 -23.26
C VAL A 649 -5.20 8.70 -24.67
N ALA A 650 -4.01 8.94 -25.22
CA ALA A 650 -3.82 9.48 -26.55
C ALA A 650 -4.37 8.56 -27.65
N ARG A 651 -4.21 7.23 -27.49
CA ARG A 651 -4.79 6.25 -28.41
C ARG A 651 -6.31 6.29 -28.40
N GLU A 652 -6.93 6.43 -27.23
CA GLU A 652 -8.38 6.52 -27.13
C GLU A 652 -8.90 7.80 -27.79
N LEU A 653 -8.29 8.97 -27.52
CA LEU A 653 -8.63 10.24 -28.17
C LEU A 653 -8.61 10.14 -29.70
N LYS A 654 -7.55 9.56 -30.26
CA LYS A 654 -7.43 9.31 -31.71
C LYS A 654 -8.49 8.35 -32.23
N SER A 655 -8.75 7.25 -31.51
CA SER A 655 -9.74 6.26 -31.90
C SER A 655 -11.17 6.84 -31.94
N MET A 656 -11.46 7.77 -31.02
CA MET A 656 -12.73 8.49 -30.93
C MET A 656 -12.79 9.73 -31.84
N GLN A 657 -11.73 10.00 -32.60
CA GLN A 657 -11.59 11.12 -33.53
C GLN A 657 -11.76 12.50 -32.86
N ILE A 658 -11.29 12.63 -31.62
CA ILE A 658 -11.26 13.89 -30.87
C ILE A 658 -9.92 14.56 -31.17
N THR A 659 -9.93 15.63 -31.97
CA THR A 659 -8.71 16.28 -32.48
C THR A 659 -8.36 17.60 -31.78
N ASP A 660 -9.26 18.14 -30.99
CA ASP A 660 -9.16 19.43 -30.28
C ASP A 660 -8.86 19.28 -28.79
N SER A 661 -8.37 18.11 -28.38
CA SER A 661 -8.07 17.81 -26.98
C SER A 661 -6.68 17.18 -26.81
N HIS A 662 -6.04 17.52 -25.69
CA HIS A 662 -4.74 17.01 -25.30
C HIS A 662 -4.88 15.92 -24.22
N PRO A 663 -3.99 14.92 -24.12
CA PRO A 663 -4.03 13.95 -23.02
C PRO A 663 -4.02 14.59 -21.62
N GLN A 664 -3.35 15.73 -21.47
CA GLN A 664 -3.34 16.52 -20.22
C GLN A 664 -4.63 17.29 -19.94
N ASP A 665 -5.63 17.25 -20.82
CA ASP A 665 -6.99 17.68 -20.49
C ASP A 665 -7.70 16.69 -19.55
N TYR A 666 -7.15 15.48 -19.36
CA TYR A 666 -7.74 14.39 -18.57
C TYR A 666 -6.80 13.82 -17.51
N LEU A 667 -5.50 13.68 -17.79
CA LEU A 667 -4.53 13.08 -16.87
C LEU A 667 -3.35 14.03 -16.65
N ASN A 668 -3.13 14.45 -15.42
CA ASN A 668 -2.10 15.43 -15.08
C ASN A 668 -1.21 14.98 -13.92
N PHE A 669 0.08 15.26 -14.05
CA PHE A 669 1.10 14.99 -13.03
C PHE A 669 1.75 16.30 -12.59
N TYR A 670 1.84 16.47 -11.27
CA TYR A 670 2.38 17.65 -10.60
C TYR A 670 3.39 17.26 -9.53
N CYS A 671 4.13 18.24 -9.05
CA CYS A 671 4.95 18.15 -7.85
C CYS A 671 4.86 19.45 -7.06
N LEU A 672 5.41 19.45 -5.85
CA LEU A 672 5.39 20.62 -4.97
C LEU A 672 6.79 21.22 -4.83
N GLY A 673 6.86 22.56 -4.79
CA GLY A 673 8.10 23.30 -4.62
C GLY A 673 7.89 24.57 -3.81
N LYS A 674 8.93 24.96 -3.07
CA LYS A 674 8.97 26.20 -2.31
C LYS A 674 10.09 27.08 -2.85
N ARG A 675 9.83 28.39 -2.89
CA ARG A 675 10.84 29.42 -3.12
C ARG A 675 10.72 30.52 -2.06
N GLU A 676 11.84 30.94 -1.50
CA GLU A 676 11.97 31.97 -0.47
C GLU A 676 13.05 32.99 -0.86
N GLU A 677 12.87 34.23 -0.44
CA GLU A 677 13.87 35.28 -0.66
C GLU A 677 15.08 35.03 0.25
N VAL A 678 16.27 35.01 -0.33
CA VAL A 678 17.50 34.68 0.41
C VAL A 678 18.21 35.95 0.85
N THR A 679 18.47 36.08 2.14
CA THR A 679 19.34 37.14 2.68
C THR A 679 20.76 36.62 2.95
N PRO A 680 21.79 37.50 2.93
CA PRO A 680 23.17 37.09 3.26
C PRO A 680 23.30 36.44 4.64
N GLU A 681 22.50 36.86 5.62
CA GLU A 681 22.49 36.32 6.98
C GLU A 681 22.02 34.85 7.00
N MET A 682 21.02 34.49 6.18
CA MET A 682 20.52 33.13 6.06
C MET A 682 21.56 32.15 5.54
N LEU A 683 22.49 32.61 4.69
CA LEU A 683 23.57 31.79 4.14
C LEU A 683 24.79 31.68 5.05
N GLY A 684 24.97 32.56 6.05
CA GLY A 684 26.05 32.48 7.03
C GLY A 684 27.46 32.75 6.47
N GLY A 685 28.46 32.92 7.35
CA GLY A 685 29.80 33.43 7.02
C GLY A 685 30.82 32.45 6.43
N ASN A 686 31.90 33.02 5.84
CA ASN A 686 32.95 32.39 5.03
C ASN A 686 33.46 31.02 5.52
N GLY A 687 33.36 29.99 4.67
CA GLY A 687 34.10 28.72 4.82
C GLY A 687 33.29 27.43 4.66
N THR A 688 31.95 27.49 4.61
CA THR A 688 31.09 26.31 4.37
C THR A 688 30.61 26.25 2.91
N SER A 689 30.51 25.04 2.35
CA SER A 689 29.98 24.85 1.00
C SER A 689 28.47 25.03 0.99
N VAL A 690 27.97 25.97 0.17
CA VAL A 690 26.55 26.29 0.05
C VAL A 690 26.01 25.68 -1.25
N SER A 691 24.92 24.92 -1.15
CA SER A 691 24.23 24.34 -2.30
C SER A 691 23.60 25.42 -3.19
N ASP A 692 23.44 25.15 -4.48
CA ASP A 692 22.77 26.09 -5.38
C ASP A 692 21.29 26.28 -5.00
N SER A 693 20.63 25.24 -4.50
CA SER A 693 19.28 25.32 -3.92
C SER A 693 19.17 26.35 -2.78
N ALA A 694 20.17 26.42 -1.90
CA ALA A 694 20.20 27.45 -0.86
C ALA A 694 20.46 28.85 -1.43
N LYS A 695 21.35 28.98 -2.43
CA LYS A 695 21.64 30.29 -3.07
C LYS A 695 20.43 30.85 -3.80
N PHE A 696 19.68 30.01 -4.50
CA PHE A 696 18.47 30.40 -5.23
C PHE A 696 17.21 30.41 -4.37
N GLY A 697 17.33 30.02 -3.09
CA GLY A 697 16.23 29.97 -2.14
C GLY A 697 15.12 29.06 -2.57
N ARG A 698 15.42 27.89 -3.13
CA ARG A 698 14.41 26.98 -3.69
C ARG A 698 14.68 25.53 -3.34
N PHE A 699 13.63 24.77 -3.08
CA PHE A 699 13.71 23.31 -2.94
C PHE A 699 12.35 22.66 -3.17
N MET A 700 12.32 21.35 -3.43
CA MET A 700 11.05 20.63 -3.47
C MET A 700 10.43 20.57 -2.08
N ILE A 701 9.10 20.62 -2.03
CA ILE A 701 8.33 20.17 -0.87
C ILE A 701 8.12 18.67 -1.08
N TYR A 702 8.56 17.85 -0.12
CA TYR A 702 8.53 16.41 -0.30
C TYR A 702 7.12 15.88 -0.07
N VAL A 703 6.49 15.42 -1.13
CA VAL A 703 5.19 14.74 -1.08
C VAL A 703 5.42 13.33 -0.53
N HIS A 704 5.23 13.17 0.77
CA HIS A 704 5.20 11.87 1.44
C HIS A 704 3.78 11.35 1.62
N ALA A 705 2.76 12.12 1.26
CA ALA A 705 1.36 11.69 1.25
C ALA A 705 1.14 10.29 0.63
N LYS A 706 0.10 9.59 1.11
CA LYS A 706 -0.49 8.41 0.46
C LYS A 706 -2.00 8.48 0.56
N GLY A 707 -2.60 9.33 -0.27
CA GLY A 707 -4.04 9.58 -0.26
C GLY A 707 -4.67 9.63 -1.64
N MET A 708 -5.99 9.44 -1.67
CA MET A 708 -6.81 9.59 -2.87
C MET A 708 -8.19 10.13 -2.49
N VAL A 709 -8.63 11.20 -3.16
CA VAL A 709 -9.99 11.74 -3.09
C VAL A 709 -10.70 11.41 -4.40
N ILE A 710 -11.94 10.94 -4.30
CA ILE A 710 -12.77 10.56 -5.44
C ILE A 710 -14.10 11.30 -5.33
N ASP A 711 -14.40 12.06 -6.39
CA ASP A 711 -15.69 12.75 -6.59
C ASP A 711 -16.14 13.62 -5.40
N ASP A 712 -15.21 14.10 -4.58
CA ASP A 712 -15.46 14.90 -3.35
C ASP A 712 -16.36 14.24 -2.29
N GLU A 713 -16.59 12.92 -2.38
CA GLU A 713 -17.39 12.16 -1.41
C GLU A 713 -16.64 11.00 -0.74
N TYR A 714 -15.63 10.42 -1.39
CA TYR A 714 -14.88 9.28 -0.86
C TYR A 714 -13.39 9.60 -0.76
N VAL A 715 -12.77 9.19 0.35
CA VAL A 715 -11.34 9.43 0.60
C VAL A 715 -10.65 8.17 1.09
N ILE A 716 -9.44 7.93 0.60
CA ILE A 716 -8.50 6.90 1.09
C ILE A 716 -7.28 7.62 1.67
N VAL A 717 -6.87 7.27 2.89
CA VAL A 717 -5.62 7.76 3.51
C VAL A 717 -4.92 6.60 4.23
N GLY A 718 -3.61 6.47 4.07
CA GLY A 718 -2.86 5.40 4.72
C GLY A 718 -1.36 5.52 4.57
N SER A 719 -0.67 4.38 4.66
CA SER A 719 0.78 4.28 4.52
C SER A 719 1.24 3.76 3.15
N ALA A 720 0.31 3.24 2.34
CA ALA A 720 0.62 2.48 1.12
C ALA A 720 0.92 3.38 -0.08
N ASN A 721 2.12 3.26 -0.62
CA ASN A 721 2.51 3.94 -1.84
C ASN A 721 1.92 3.26 -3.09
N ILE A 722 1.80 4.00 -4.21
CA ILE A 722 1.45 3.41 -5.51
C ILE A 722 2.73 2.82 -6.12
N ASN A 723 3.10 1.66 -5.59
CA ASN A 723 4.18 0.79 -6.05
C ASN A 723 3.88 -0.67 -5.66
N GLN A 724 4.63 -1.61 -6.21
CA GLN A 724 4.45 -3.03 -5.91
C GLN A 724 4.80 -3.36 -4.45
N ARG A 725 5.81 -2.67 -3.88
CA ARG A 725 6.19 -2.80 -2.46
C ARG A 725 5.01 -2.69 -1.50
N SER A 726 4.13 -1.71 -1.73
CA SER A 726 2.97 -1.45 -0.86
C SER A 726 1.74 -2.24 -1.29
N MET A 727 1.55 -2.41 -2.60
CA MET A 727 0.32 -3.01 -3.15
C MET A 727 0.33 -4.54 -3.10
N ALA A 728 1.49 -5.20 -3.01
CA ALA A 728 1.59 -6.66 -3.18
C ALA A 728 0.95 -7.51 -2.06
N GLY A 729 0.79 -6.99 -0.84
CA GLY A 729 0.38 -7.76 0.34
C GLY A 729 1.49 -8.62 0.96
N THR A 730 2.42 -9.13 0.15
CA THR A 730 3.54 -9.99 0.58
C THR A 730 4.88 -9.27 0.72
N LYS A 731 4.97 -7.99 0.35
CA LYS A 731 6.19 -7.18 0.44
C LYS A 731 6.18 -6.39 1.75
N ASP A 732 5.97 -5.08 1.72
CA ASP A 732 5.86 -4.28 2.94
C ASP A 732 4.48 -4.46 3.58
N SER A 733 4.41 -4.33 4.91
CA SER A 733 3.11 -4.30 5.58
C SER A 733 2.57 -2.89 5.63
N GLU A 734 1.34 -2.68 5.15
CA GLU A 734 0.69 -1.37 5.04
C GLU A 734 -0.69 -1.36 5.71
N LEU A 735 -1.19 -0.18 6.02
CA LEU A 735 -2.52 0.07 6.58
C LEU A 735 -3.10 1.31 5.91
N ALA A 736 -4.37 1.25 5.54
CA ALA A 736 -5.12 2.40 5.04
C ALA A 736 -6.54 2.37 5.59
N MET A 737 -7.13 3.55 5.70
CA MET A 737 -8.56 3.71 5.88
C MET A 737 -9.16 4.26 4.59
N ALA A 738 -10.43 3.94 4.32
CA ALA A 738 -11.23 4.76 3.44
C ALA A 738 -12.59 5.05 4.07
N ALA A 739 -13.15 6.20 3.74
CA ALA A 739 -14.42 6.64 4.29
C ALA A 739 -15.15 7.61 3.38
N TYR A 740 -16.44 7.75 3.66
CA TYR A 740 -17.32 8.78 3.12
C TYR A 740 -18.33 9.17 4.18
N GLN A 741 -18.99 10.32 3.97
CA GLN A 741 -20.12 10.73 4.79
C GLN A 741 -21.41 10.34 4.07
N PRO A 742 -22.27 9.45 4.61
CA PRO A 742 -23.46 8.96 3.91
C PRO A 742 -24.43 10.07 3.49
N HIS A 743 -24.48 11.16 4.25
CA HIS A 743 -25.35 12.32 4.00
C HIS A 743 -24.77 13.32 3.00
N TYR A 744 -23.53 13.13 2.55
CA TYR A 744 -22.82 13.98 1.59
C TYR A 744 -22.25 13.13 0.45
N THR A 745 -23.15 12.46 -0.26
CA THR A 745 -22.85 11.71 -1.49
C THR A 745 -23.61 12.33 -2.67
N TRP A 746 -23.16 12.07 -3.90
CA TRP A 746 -23.87 12.48 -5.11
C TRP A 746 -25.27 11.88 -5.18
N ALA A 747 -25.45 10.63 -4.73
CA ALA A 747 -26.75 9.97 -4.71
C ALA A 747 -27.73 10.62 -3.72
N GLU A 748 -27.27 10.95 -2.51
CA GLU A 748 -28.12 11.55 -1.47
C GLU A 748 -28.40 13.02 -1.77
N LYS A 749 -27.37 13.80 -2.10
CA LYS A 749 -27.49 15.24 -2.35
C LYS A 749 -28.14 15.57 -3.70
N LYS A 750 -28.00 14.69 -4.71
CA LYS A 750 -28.40 14.92 -6.11
C LYS A 750 -27.76 16.17 -6.74
N LYS A 751 -26.64 16.61 -6.16
CA LYS A 751 -25.77 17.72 -6.56
C LYS A 751 -24.38 17.43 -6.00
N HIS A 752 -23.38 18.23 -6.38
CA HIS A 752 -22.03 18.14 -5.84
C HIS A 752 -22.05 18.17 -4.30
N PRO A 753 -21.63 17.09 -3.62
CA PRO A 753 -21.61 17.03 -2.16
C PRO A 753 -20.51 17.91 -1.57
N ARG A 754 -20.88 18.88 -0.73
CA ARG A 754 -19.91 19.77 -0.05
C ARG A 754 -19.74 19.39 1.41
N GLY A 755 -19.34 18.14 1.65
CA GLY A 755 -19.02 17.60 2.97
C GLY A 755 -17.57 17.85 3.40
N GLN A 756 -17.11 17.12 4.41
CA GLN A 756 -15.74 17.19 4.91
C GLN A 756 -14.70 16.72 3.89
N VAL A 757 -15.04 15.78 2.99
CA VAL A 757 -14.13 15.34 1.91
C VAL A 757 -13.87 16.48 0.92
N TYR A 758 -14.93 17.14 0.44
CA TYR A 758 -14.84 18.39 -0.33
C TYR A 758 -14.02 19.47 0.41
N GLY A 759 -14.33 19.71 1.70
CA GLY A 759 -13.61 20.70 2.50
C GLY A 759 -12.11 20.41 2.61
N TYR A 760 -11.77 19.16 2.83
CA TYR A 760 -10.38 18.69 2.89
C TYR A 760 -9.65 18.90 1.57
N ARG A 761 -10.28 18.51 0.45
CA ARG A 761 -9.68 18.67 -0.89
C ARG A 761 -9.58 20.15 -1.30
N MET A 762 -10.54 21.02 -0.92
CA MET A 762 -10.41 22.48 -1.10
C MET A 762 -9.28 23.07 -0.26
N SER A 763 -9.04 22.53 0.95
CA SER A 763 -7.96 22.97 1.82
C SER A 763 -6.59 22.64 1.24
N LEU A 764 -6.42 21.43 0.70
CA LEU A 764 -5.24 21.05 -0.08
C LEU A 764 -5.08 21.91 -1.34
N CYS A 765 -6.18 22.22 -2.05
CA CYS A 765 -6.13 23.17 -3.17
C CYS A 765 -5.67 24.56 -2.73
N ALA A 766 -6.15 25.07 -1.60
CA ALA A 766 -5.76 26.38 -1.10
C ALA A 766 -4.26 26.47 -0.77
N GLU A 767 -3.72 25.42 -0.19
CA GLU A 767 -2.29 25.27 0.07
C GLU A 767 -1.49 25.21 -1.23
N HIS A 768 -1.84 24.28 -2.13
CA HIS A 768 -1.04 24.01 -3.32
C HIS A 768 -1.17 25.09 -4.39
N LEU A 769 -2.35 25.70 -4.55
CA LEU A 769 -2.62 26.71 -5.58
C LEU A 769 -2.54 28.14 -5.04
N GLY A 770 -2.43 28.32 -3.72
CA GLY A 770 -2.30 29.63 -3.07
C GLY A 770 -3.57 30.49 -3.11
N GLU A 771 -4.68 29.98 -3.64
CA GLU A 771 -5.96 30.67 -3.71
C GLU A 771 -7.14 29.71 -3.70
N LEU A 772 -8.33 30.24 -3.42
CA LEU A 772 -9.60 29.58 -3.70
C LEU A 772 -10.23 30.20 -4.94
N ASN A 773 -10.52 29.39 -5.94
CA ASN A 773 -11.20 29.79 -7.16
C ASN A 773 -12.48 28.97 -7.34
N LYS A 774 -13.53 29.60 -7.90
CA LYS A 774 -14.79 28.93 -8.17
C LYS A 774 -14.63 27.74 -9.12
N CYS A 775 -13.68 27.79 -10.07
CA CYS A 775 -13.46 26.65 -10.97
C CYS A 775 -12.92 25.41 -10.23
N PHE A 776 -12.21 25.58 -9.10
CA PHE A 776 -11.73 24.47 -8.28
C PHE A 776 -12.85 23.75 -7.52
N GLU A 777 -14.06 24.32 -7.50
CA GLU A 777 -15.24 23.65 -6.96
C GLU A 777 -15.76 22.56 -7.90
N GLU A 778 -15.36 22.54 -9.18
CA GLU A 778 -15.80 21.53 -10.17
C GLU A 778 -14.58 20.93 -10.90
N PRO A 779 -13.83 20.02 -10.24
CA PRO A 779 -12.52 19.57 -10.70
C PRO A 779 -12.51 18.80 -12.02
N GLU A 780 -13.63 18.23 -12.45
CA GLU A 780 -13.74 17.52 -13.74
C GLU A 780 -13.75 18.45 -14.96
N THR A 781 -14.02 19.74 -14.73
CA THR A 781 -14.21 20.72 -15.80
C THR A 781 -12.89 21.02 -16.51
N LEU A 782 -12.96 21.25 -17.82
CA LEU A 782 -11.77 21.66 -18.59
C LEU A 782 -11.22 23.01 -18.13
N GLU A 783 -12.09 23.90 -17.64
CA GLU A 783 -11.69 25.19 -17.06
C GLU A 783 -10.80 24.97 -15.82
N CYS A 784 -11.22 24.13 -14.87
CA CYS A 784 -10.41 23.80 -13.69
C CYS A 784 -9.05 23.22 -14.10
N VAL A 785 -9.04 22.21 -14.98
CA VAL A 785 -7.79 21.57 -15.44
C VAL A 785 -6.83 22.61 -16.04
N LYS A 786 -7.32 23.48 -16.92
CA LYS A 786 -6.50 24.52 -17.57
C LYS A 786 -5.99 25.57 -16.60
N THR A 787 -6.81 26.01 -15.64
CA THR A 787 -6.38 26.95 -14.61
C THR A 787 -5.30 26.35 -13.73
N VAL A 788 -5.48 25.12 -13.25
CA VAL A 788 -4.48 24.38 -12.46
C VAL A 788 -3.18 24.21 -13.24
N ASN A 789 -3.25 23.80 -14.51
CA ASN A 789 -2.08 23.65 -15.37
C ASN A 789 -1.35 24.98 -15.60
N THR A 790 -2.07 26.08 -15.77
CA THR A 790 -1.48 27.42 -15.95
C THR A 790 -0.70 27.86 -14.70
N ILE A 791 -1.30 27.72 -13.51
CA ILE A 791 -0.63 28.01 -12.24
C ILE A 791 0.62 27.15 -12.09
N ALA A 792 0.49 25.85 -12.35
CA ALA A 792 1.59 24.89 -12.23
C ALA A 792 2.74 25.16 -13.22
N GLU A 793 2.44 25.62 -14.43
CA GLU A 793 3.41 26.05 -15.44
C GLU A 793 4.14 27.33 -15.04
N ASP A 794 3.41 28.34 -14.57
CA ASP A 794 3.99 29.61 -14.16
C ASP A 794 4.84 29.47 -12.90
N ASN A 795 4.40 28.64 -11.95
CA ASN A 795 5.21 28.29 -10.80
C ASN A 795 6.48 27.53 -11.17
N TRP A 796 6.44 26.60 -12.13
CA TRP A 796 7.66 25.95 -12.59
C TRP A 796 8.65 26.95 -13.20
N LYS A 797 8.18 27.86 -14.08
CA LYS A 797 9.03 28.92 -14.66
C LYS A 797 9.69 29.74 -13.54
N LYS A 798 8.89 30.25 -12.61
CA LYS A 798 9.37 31.02 -11.45
C LYS A 798 10.29 30.19 -10.56
N PHE A 799 10.04 28.90 -10.34
CA PHE A 799 10.90 28.04 -9.53
C PHE A 799 12.28 27.91 -10.18
N THR A 800 12.33 27.73 -11.50
CA THR A 800 13.58 27.53 -12.25
C THR A 800 14.37 28.80 -12.59
N ASP A 801 13.74 29.98 -12.48
CA ASP A 801 14.37 31.28 -12.76
C ASP A 801 15.59 31.55 -11.86
N THR A 802 16.58 32.27 -12.38
CA THR A 802 17.73 32.75 -11.60
C THR A 802 17.35 33.89 -10.67
N ASP A 803 16.46 34.78 -11.10
CA ASP A 803 15.99 35.91 -10.31
C ASP A 803 14.84 35.48 -9.40
N TYR A 804 14.79 36.00 -8.17
CA TYR A 804 13.76 35.63 -7.21
C TYR A 804 12.38 36.14 -7.63
N SER A 805 11.38 35.26 -7.53
CA SER A 805 9.96 35.59 -7.62
C SER A 805 9.18 34.62 -6.76
N ALA A 806 8.23 35.14 -5.98
CA ALA A 806 7.35 34.31 -5.17
C ALA A 806 6.47 33.42 -6.06
N LEU A 807 6.34 32.15 -5.66
CA LEU A 807 5.39 31.22 -6.26
C LEU A 807 3.97 31.56 -5.83
N GLN A 808 2.99 31.19 -6.65
CA GLN A 808 1.58 31.19 -6.26
C GLN A 808 1.24 29.82 -5.67
N GLY A 809 1.14 29.71 -4.34
CA GLY A 809 1.09 28.39 -3.69
C GLY A 809 2.38 27.62 -3.96
N HIS A 810 2.25 26.30 -4.11
CA HIS A 810 3.38 25.37 -4.20
C HIS A 810 3.34 24.41 -5.39
N LEU A 811 2.20 24.30 -6.08
CA LEU A 811 2.01 23.33 -7.16
C LEU A 811 2.83 23.72 -8.38
N MET A 812 3.63 22.78 -8.87
CA MET A 812 4.39 22.90 -10.11
C MET A 812 4.02 21.77 -11.05
N ARG A 813 4.08 22.03 -12.36
CA ARG A 813 4.01 20.93 -13.33
C ARG A 813 5.13 19.95 -13.04
N TYR A 814 4.87 18.66 -13.15
CA TYR A 814 5.97 17.71 -13.18
C TYR A 814 6.83 17.99 -14.44
N PRO A 815 8.18 17.99 -14.38
CA PRO A 815 9.05 18.51 -15.45
C PRO A 815 9.17 17.59 -16.67
N LEU A 816 8.02 17.21 -17.21
CA LEU A 816 7.87 16.41 -18.43
C LEU A 816 7.07 17.19 -19.46
N GLU A 817 7.42 16.96 -20.73
CA GLU A 817 6.63 17.32 -21.90
C GLU A 817 5.85 16.09 -22.35
N VAL A 818 4.57 16.28 -22.62
CA VAL A 818 3.67 15.25 -23.19
C VAL A 818 3.13 15.81 -24.49
N ASP A 819 3.29 15.09 -25.59
CA ASP A 819 2.72 15.50 -26.87
C ASP A 819 1.32 14.90 -27.12
N ILE A 820 0.68 15.33 -28.22
CA ILE A 820 -0.65 14.86 -28.66
C ILE A 820 -0.69 13.34 -28.92
N ASP A 821 0.46 12.72 -29.14
CA ASP A 821 0.58 11.28 -29.38
C ASP A 821 0.79 10.49 -28.08
N GLY A 822 0.89 11.19 -26.94
CA GLY A 822 1.12 10.62 -25.62
C GLY A 822 2.59 10.32 -25.33
N LYS A 823 3.53 10.85 -26.11
CA LYS A 823 4.97 10.66 -25.87
C LYS A 823 5.44 11.57 -24.74
N VAL A 824 6.13 10.96 -23.78
CA VAL A 824 6.66 11.59 -22.58
C VAL A 824 8.15 11.81 -22.77
N LYS A 825 8.58 13.07 -22.61
CA LYS A 825 9.98 13.49 -22.68
C LYS A 825 10.30 14.39 -21.49
N PRO A 826 11.57 14.53 -21.08
CA PRO A 826 11.93 15.61 -20.16
C PRO A 826 11.59 16.96 -20.78
N LEU A 827 11.21 17.94 -19.96
CA LEU A 827 10.99 19.30 -20.43
C LEU A 827 12.30 19.85 -21.05
N PRO A 828 12.25 20.52 -22.22
CA PRO A 828 13.46 21.01 -22.89
C PRO A 828 14.33 21.91 -22.00
N GLY A 829 15.63 21.60 -21.90
CA GLY A 829 16.58 22.32 -21.04
C GLY A 829 16.57 21.86 -19.57
N TYR A 830 15.69 20.92 -19.21
CA TYR A 830 15.55 20.35 -17.88
C TYR A 830 15.63 18.82 -17.93
N GLU A 831 16.57 18.28 -18.71
CA GLU A 831 16.85 16.84 -18.74
C GLU A 831 17.34 16.32 -17.38
N ASN A 832 17.92 17.21 -16.57
CA ASN A 832 18.27 16.98 -15.17
C ASN A 832 17.53 17.93 -14.24
N PHE A 833 17.34 17.53 -12.98
CA PHE A 833 16.74 18.41 -11.97
C PHE A 833 17.61 19.64 -11.70
N PRO A 834 17.01 20.83 -11.51
CA PRO A 834 17.74 22.05 -11.19
C PRO A 834 18.50 21.91 -9.87
N ASP A 835 19.69 22.49 -9.79
CA ASP A 835 20.60 22.56 -8.62
C ASP A 835 21.21 21.23 -8.13
N VAL A 836 20.48 20.13 -8.23
CA VAL A 836 20.88 18.82 -7.67
C VAL A 836 21.38 17.86 -8.76
N GLY A 837 20.97 18.06 -10.02
CA GLY A 837 21.28 17.18 -11.14
C GLY A 837 20.53 15.84 -11.06
N GLY A 838 20.99 14.83 -11.80
CA GLY A 838 20.28 13.56 -11.97
C GLY A 838 19.13 13.69 -12.98
N LYS A 839 18.91 12.67 -13.80
CA LYS A 839 17.95 12.77 -14.91
C LYS A 839 16.52 12.72 -14.41
N VAL A 840 15.66 13.57 -14.96
CA VAL A 840 14.22 13.62 -14.64
C VAL A 840 13.52 12.32 -14.98
N ILE A 841 13.81 11.75 -16.16
CA ILE A 841 13.22 10.47 -16.62
C ILE A 841 13.92 9.23 -16.03
N GLY A 842 14.89 9.43 -15.14
CA GLY A 842 15.68 8.35 -14.54
C GLY A 842 16.64 7.66 -15.50
N THR A 843 17.25 6.57 -15.03
CA THR A 843 18.12 5.70 -15.83
C THR A 843 18.08 4.28 -15.25
N HIS A 844 17.78 3.30 -16.11
CA HIS A 844 17.80 1.89 -15.75
C HIS A 844 19.21 1.41 -15.40
N SER A 845 19.30 0.54 -14.39
CA SER A 845 20.52 -0.02 -13.85
C SER A 845 20.35 -1.50 -13.57
N VAL A 846 21.07 -2.32 -14.34
CA VAL A 846 21.16 -3.78 -14.14
C VAL A 846 21.82 -4.20 -12.82
N LYS A 847 22.34 -3.24 -12.03
CA LYS A 847 23.02 -3.50 -10.75
C LYS A 847 22.04 -3.64 -9.58
N LEU A 848 20.82 -3.12 -9.71
CA LEU A 848 19.78 -3.19 -8.68
C LEU A 848 18.72 -4.20 -9.11
N PRO A 849 18.40 -5.20 -8.27
CA PRO A 849 17.25 -6.07 -8.52
C PRO A 849 15.95 -5.26 -8.49
N ASP A 850 15.10 -5.41 -9.51
CA ASP A 850 13.83 -4.65 -9.65
C ASP A 850 12.94 -4.78 -8.41
N ILE A 851 12.96 -5.93 -7.75
CA ILE A 851 12.18 -6.18 -6.54
C ILE A 851 12.43 -5.16 -5.42
N LEU A 852 13.59 -4.50 -5.41
CA LEU A 852 13.95 -3.48 -4.42
C LEU A 852 13.37 -2.10 -4.76
N THR A 853 13.23 -1.79 -6.05
CA THR A 853 12.87 -0.47 -6.58
C THR A 853 11.45 -0.42 -7.16
N THR A 854 10.74 -1.56 -7.20
CA THR A 854 9.35 -1.72 -7.67
C THR A 854 8.31 -1.84 -6.56
#